data_AF-A0A1C4UE58-F1
#
_entry.id   AF-A0A1C4UE58-F1
#
_cell.length_a   1.000
_cell.length_b   1.000
_cell.length_c   1.000
_cell.angle_alpha   90.00
_cell.angle_beta   90.00
_cell.angle_gamma   90.00
#
_symmetry.space_group_name_H-M   'P 1'
#
loop_
_entity.id
_entity.type
_entity.pdbx_description
1 polymer ?
#
loop_
_entity_poly.entity_id
_entity_poly.type
_entity_poly.pdbx_seq_one_letter_code
_entity_poly.pdbx_strand_id
1 'polypeptide(L)'
;MRTVRRTATAVLAVAIVTTGLSVPAQARPRPDRTFDVQAHRGGLGLRVESTLASFGNALQMGVTTLELDVQITEDGQAVVTHDRRVSGTKCVDTAPVAPGDPEFPYVGKYVNTLSLAQVRTLDCGTRTLPDRPGQVAVPGSRMPLLREVFDLVKRYRADDVTLNVETKVEAGAPHETAPREQFVQVTAAEIRAAGLRDQVTIQSFDWGALMRMRQVDPKLPLIALTNYDFLQVGQPGASPWLGGLDIDDFGGDPVRAVRSFGADAFSPVHGFPQNGTVTDPGYRPYVTREMVAHAHRNGLKVIPWTVNDVPTMAKLVDDGVDGIITDYPDRLRGLLAERGYELPRGYASPFDVQAHRGGRADRPENTLPAFAYALENPATSTLELDTGVTADGHLVVLHDRRVNGSHCQDTAPAVPGDPEFPYVGKLVHDLTLAQLRTVDCGTLTPPDAPHQVPVPGARIPTLDEVLDLVRASGRDDVRLNIETKISPLVADTAPYREFTRKLVRAVEQAGFVSRVTIQSFDWRTITHVRKLNRRIGTVALVWQYGPAECAGLADECSLRAVYDDPTVKSPWTAGLDWWQHRDLGKLVRASGATTVSANWQVHDPAQGTVPSADWYLRENPAYHHGPDVPTLQRRYGLKVVPYTVNDPAVMQRVIDLGVDGIITDDPRLLVEVAVRNGLR
;
A
#
# COMPACT_ATOMS: atom_id res chain seq x y z
N MET A 1 87.88 0.11 -20.49
CA MET A 1 88.01 0.46 -19.05
C MET A 1 87.63 1.92 -18.87
N ARG A 2 86.50 2.22 -18.22
CA ARG A 2 86.22 3.52 -17.59
C ARG A 2 84.90 3.43 -16.81
N THR A 3 85.05 3.31 -15.50
CA THR A 3 84.01 3.44 -14.47
C THR A 3 83.46 4.86 -14.46
N VAL A 4 82.13 5.00 -14.48
CA VAL A 4 81.43 6.27 -14.23
C VAL A 4 80.35 6.05 -13.17
N ARG A 5 80.48 6.80 -12.07
CA ARG A 5 79.52 6.93 -10.96
C ARG A 5 78.17 7.44 -11.48
N ARG A 6 77.07 6.90 -10.96
CA ARG A 6 75.74 7.54 -11.01
C ARG A 6 75.28 7.86 -9.59
N THR A 7 75.03 9.15 -9.38
CA THR A 7 74.37 9.78 -8.24
C THR A 7 72.92 9.30 -8.12
N ALA A 8 72.48 8.96 -6.91
CA ALA A 8 71.09 8.65 -6.59
C ALA A 8 70.44 9.88 -5.94
N THR A 9 69.31 10.32 -6.50
CA THR A 9 68.47 11.41 -5.99
C THR A 9 67.47 10.85 -4.99
N ALA A 10 67.39 11.41 -3.80
CA ALA A 10 66.42 11.05 -2.77
C ALA A 10 65.05 11.69 -3.07
N VAL A 11 63.99 10.90 -3.02
CA VAL A 11 62.59 11.37 -3.06
C VAL A 11 61.99 11.18 -1.67
N LEU A 12 61.53 12.28 -1.08
CA LEU A 12 60.87 12.33 0.23
C LEU A 12 59.38 11.98 0.05
N ALA A 13 58.94 10.86 0.63
CA ALA A 13 57.54 10.46 0.65
C ALA A 13 56.83 11.08 1.86
N VAL A 14 55.77 11.86 1.61
CA VAL A 14 54.87 12.38 2.65
C VAL A 14 53.82 11.31 2.94
N ALA A 15 53.77 10.84 4.19
CA ALA A 15 52.74 9.91 4.66
C ALA A 15 51.49 10.70 5.11
N ILE A 16 50.36 10.47 4.42
CA ILE A 16 49.04 10.93 4.87
C ILE A 16 48.45 9.84 5.75
N VAL A 17 48.29 10.14 7.04
CA VAL A 17 47.57 9.29 8.00
C VAL A 17 46.07 9.60 7.87
N THR A 18 45.36 8.77 7.12
CA THR A 18 43.88 8.74 7.16
C THR A 18 43.46 7.87 8.34
N THR A 19 42.90 8.47 9.38
CA THR A 19 42.15 7.79 10.43
C THR A 19 40.84 7.27 9.82
N GLY A 20 40.86 6.03 9.34
CA GLY A 20 39.65 5.32 8.90
C GLY A 20 38.78 4.98 10.11
N LEU A 21 37.60 5.59 10.19
CA LEU A 21 36.52 5.07 11.03
C LEU A 21 36.08 3.74 10.43
N SER A 22 36.48 2.63 11.05
CA SER A 22 36.06 1.29 10.68
C SER A 22 34.55 1.17 10.89
N VAL A 23 33.79 1.10 9.80
CA VAL A 23 32.39 0.66 9.87
C VAL A 23 32.42 -0.80 10.36
N PRO A 24 31.72 -1.16 11.45
CA PRO A 24 31.71 -2.55 11.92
C PRO A 24 31.19 -3.45 10.80
N ALA A 25 31.93 -4.52 10.51
CA ALA A 25 31.52 -5.51 9.51
C ALA A 25 30.19 -6.15 9.96
N GLN A 26 29.14 -6.01 9.16
CA GLN A 26 27.87 -6.70 9.36
C GLN A 26 28.13 -8.22 9.43
N ALA A 27 27.62 -8.86 10.48
CA ALA A 27 27.70 -10.31 10.62
C ALA A 27 27.01 -10.99 9.43
N ARG A 28 27.65 -12.01 8.84
CA ARG A 28 27.01 -12.78 7.76
C ARG A 28 25.82 -13.56 8.33
N PRO A 29 24.64 -13.52 7.67
CA PRO A 29 23.47 -14.25 8.13
C PRO A 29 23.71 -15.76 8.13
N ARG A 30 23.19 -16.45 9.15
CA ARG A 30 23.25 -17.91 9.29
C ARG A 30 21.86 -18.51 9.07
N PRO A 31 21.64 -19.30 8.00
CA PRO A 31 20.31 -19.82 7.62
C PRO A 31 19.65 -20.76 8.63
N ASP A 32 20.41 -21.27 9.61
CA ASP A 32 19.92 -22.13 10.69
C ASP A 32 19.37 -21.34 11.89
N ARG A 33 19.42 -19.99 11.85
CA ARG A 33 18.98 -19.12 12.94
C ARG A 33 17.86 -18.18 12.48
N THR A 34 16.64 -18.67 12.53
CA THR A 34 15.41 -17.87 12.40
C THR A 34 14.91 -17.43 13.78
N PHE A 35 14.12 -16.35 13.81
CA PHE A 35 13.55 -15.81 15.04
C PHE A 35 12.19 -15.19 14.74
N ASP A 36 11.21 -15.38 15.61
CA ASP A 36 9.87 -14.83 15.41
C ASP A 36 9.80 -13.37 15.90
N VAL A 37 9.84 -12.44 14.95
CA VAL A 37 9.67 -11.00 15.19
C VAL A 37 8.19 -10.69 15.08
N GLN A 38 7.51 -10.46 16.22
CA GLN A 38 6.10 -10.10 16.23
C GLN A 38 5.92 -8.59 16.43
N ALA A 39 5.28 -7.93 15.45
CA ALA A 39 4.95 -6.51 15.53
C ALA A 39 3.70 -6.31 16.38
N HIS A 40 3.87 -5.95 17.65
CA HIS A 40 2.77 -5.72 18.60
C HIS A 40 1.85 -4.62 18.07
N ARG A 41 0.60 -4.98 17.79
CA ARG A 41 -0.42 -4.11 17.16
C ARG A 41 0.05 -3.42 15.90
N GLY A 42 0.88 -4.10 15.09
CA GLY A 42 1.49 -3.54 13.87
C GLY A 42 2.74 -2.69 14.11
N GLY A 43 3.31 -2.69 15.30
CA GLY A 43 4.46 -1.87 15.68
C GLY A 43 4.03 -0.53 16.28
N LEU A 44 3.26 -0.61 17.37
CA LEU A 44 2.69 0.54 18.10
C LEU A 44 3.69 1.67 18.37
N GLY A 45 4.96 1.35 18.60
CA GLY A 45 6.01 2.34 18.89
C GLY A 45 6.40 3.20 17.68
N LEU A 46 6.03 2.77 16.47
CA LEU A 46 6.43 3.37 15.20
C LEU A 46 5.27 4.09 14.51
N ARG A 47 4.06 3.50 14.58
CA ARG A 47 2.85 4.04 13.98
C ARG A 47 1.66 3.73 14.90
N VAL A 48 0.63 4.56 14.84
CA VAL A 48 -0.62 4.38 15.61
C VAL A 48 -1.18 2.96 15.52
N GLU A 49 -1.41 2.34 16.69
CA GLU A 49 -1.70 0.90 16.84
C GLU A 49 -2.92 0.42 16.08
N SER A 50 -2.91 -0.88 15.74
CA SER A 50 -4.11 -1.61 15.31
C SER A 50 -4.81 -0.99 14.09
N THR A 51 -4.06 -0.30 13.24
CA THR A 51 -4.52 0.29 11.97
C THR A 51 -3.95 -0.48 10.79
N LEU A 52 -4.65 -0.49 9.64
CA LEU A 52 -4.07 -1.02 8.39
C LEU A 52 -2.73 -0.34 8.08
N ALA A 53 -2.60 0.95 8.36
CA ALA A 53 -1.37 1.71 8.22
C ALA A 53 -0.21 1.10 9.03
N SER A 54 -0.43 0.70 10.29
CA SER A 54 0.59 0.04 11.13
C SER A 54 0.98 -1.34 10.60
N PHE A 55 0.00 -2.17 10.24
CA PHE A 55 0.26 -3.50 9.69
C PHE A 55 1.00 -3.45 8.34
N GLY A 56 0.61 -2.53 7.45
CA GLY A 56 1.30 -2.29 6.18
C GLY A 56 2.76 -1.86 6.38
N ASN A 57 3.03 -1.01 7.38
CA ASN A 57 4.40 -0.62 7.75
C ASN A 57 5.22 -1.83 8.26
N ALA A 58 4.63 -2.68 9.10
CA ALA A 58 5.28 -3.89 9.59
C ALA A 58 5.60 -4.89 8.46
N LEU A 59 4.68 -5.08 7.50
CA LEU A 59 4.90 -5.90 6.30
C LEU A 59 6.07 -5.37 5.46
N GLN A 60 6.10 -4.06 5.19
CA GLN A 60 7.16 -3.43 4.41
C GLN A 60 8.53 -3.52 5.12
N MET A 61 8.55 -3.36 6.44
CA MET A 61 9.77 -3.50 7.26
C MET A 61 10.33 -4.92 7.25
N GLY A 62 9.45 -5.91 7.16
CA GLY A 62 9.76 -7.34 7.22
C GLY A 62 9.68 -7.88 8.63
N VAL A 63 8.50 -8.32 9.05
CA VAL A 63 8.32 -9.03 10.32
C VAL A 63 7.88 -10.46 10.04
N THR A 64 8.06 -11.35 11.01
CA THR A 64 7.59 -12.73 10.90
C THR A 64 6.08 -12.78 11.14
N THR A 65 5.62 -12.04 12.15
CA THR A 65 4.25 -12.09 12.63
C THR A 65 3.66 -10.70 12.82
N LEU A 66 2.43 -10.51 12.36
CA LEU A 66 1.59 -9.39 12.76
C LEU A 66 0.81 -9.78 14.01
N GLU A 67 1.06 -9.11 15.12
CA GLU A 67 0.31 -9.32 16.36
C GLU A 67 -0.84 -8.30 16.41
N LEU A 68 -2.04 -8.74 16.79
CA LEU A 68 -3.22 -7.89 16.83
C LEU A 68 -4.28 -8.37 17.83
N ASP A 69 -5.10 -7.44 18.28
CA ASP A 69 -6.19 -7.66 19.22
C ASP A 69 -7.56 -7.61 18.54
N VAL A 70 -8.47 -8.51 18.89
CA VAL A 70 -9.86 -8.50 18.39
C VAL A 70 -10.83 -8.19 19.52
N GLN A 71 -11.78 -7.30 19.23
CA GLN A 71 -13.03 -7.06 19.97
C GLN A 71 -14.22 -7.36 19.05
N ILE A 72 -15.38 -7.66 19.64
CA ILE A 72 -16.62 -7.90 18.88
C ILE A 72 -17.61 -6.75 19.14
N THR A 73 -18.14 -6.16 18.07
CA THR A 73 -19.17 -5.12 18.11
C THR A 73 -20.54 -5.69 18.49
N GLU A 74 -21.50 -4.81 18.82
CA GLU A 74 -22.89 -5.20 19.14
C GLU A 74 -23.54 -6.02 18.01
N ASP A 75 -23.28 -5.63 16.76
CA ASP A 75 -23.73 -6.31 15.54
C ASP A 75 -22.83 -7.47 15.10
N GLY A 76 -21.99 -7.98 16.02
CA GLY A 76 -21.25 -9.23 15.88
C GLY A 76 -20.05 -9.19 14.93
N GLN A 77 -19.47 -8.02 14.68
CA GLN A 77 -18.33 -7.85 13.79
C GLN A 77 -17.01 -7.87 14.57
N ALA A 78 -16.02 -8.61 14.07
CA ALA A 78 -14.67 -8.63 14.64
C ALA A 78 -13.89 -7.39 14.18
N VAL A 79 -13.70 -6.44 15.09
CA VAL A 79 -12.88 -5.24 14.90
C VAL A 79 -11.54 -5.38 15.60
N VAL A 80 -10.51 -4.80 15.00
CA VAL A 80 -9.13 -4.87 15.50
C VAL A 80 -8.87 -3.65 16.38
N THR A 81 -8.79 -3.88 17.68
CA THR A 81 -8.52 -2.86 18.70
C THR A 81 -8.20 -3.53 20.02
N HIS A 82 -7.28 -2.94 20.79
CA HIS A 82 -6.85 -3.51 22.06
C HIS A 82 -7.90 -3.32 23.17
N ASP A 83 -8.42 -2.11 23.29
CA ASP A 83 -9.18 -1.70 24.46
C ASP A 83 -10.65 -2.13 24.30
N ARG A 84 -11.21 -2.74 25.35
CA ARG A 84 -12.65 -3.09 25.40
C ARG A 84 -13.56 -1.86 25.46
N ARG A 85 -13.04 -0.73 25.96
CA ARG A 85 -13.66 0.60 25.87
C ARG A 85 -12.91 1.46 24.87
N VAL A 86 -13.63 2.21 24.06
CA VAL A 86 -13.03 3.17 23.12
C VAL A 86 -12.26 4.23 23.92
N SER A 87 -10.93 4.18 23.86
CA SER A 87 -10.07 5.08 24.61
C SER A 87 -10.01 6.46 23.96
N GLY A 88 -10.38 7.49 24.72
CA GLY A 88 -10.20 8.88 24.29
C GLY A 88 -8.73 9.26 24.11
N THR A 89 -7.78 8.56 24.72
CA THR A 89 -6.35 8.82 24.48
C THR A 89 -5.94 8.47 23.04
N LYS A 90 -6.65 7.53 22.40
CA LYS A 90 -6.30 6.98 21.07
C LYS A 90 -7.27 7.44 19.97
N CYS A 91 -8.55 7.55 20.29
CA CYS A 91 -9.61 7.79 19.31
C CYS A 91 -10.34 9.13 19.53
N VAL A 92 -10.93 9.65 18.46
CA VAL A 92 -11.72 10.88 18.41
C VAL A 92 -13.04 10.61 17.70
N ASP A 93 -14.14 11.09 18.28
CA ASP A 93 -15.44 11.18 17.61
C ASP A 93 -15.39 12.19 16.47
N THR A 94 -15.74 11.78 15.24
CA THR A 94 -15.80 12.69 14.09
C THR A 94 -17.23 13.16 13.80
N ALA A 95 -18.17 12.22 13.71
CA ALA A 95 -19.59 12.47 13.47
C ALA A 95 -20.44 11.30 13.98
N PRO A 96 -21.72 11.52 14.32
CA PRO A 96 -22.65 10.43 14.57
C PRO A 96 -22.99 9.70 13.27
N VAL A 97 -23.37 8.43 13.37
CA VAL A 97 -23.89 7.64 12.23
C VAL A 97 -25.13 8.27 11.61
N ALA A 98 -25.99 8.85 12.44
CA ALA A 98 -27.19 9.56 12.02
C ALA A 98 -27.39 10.82 12.88
N PRO A 99 -28.00 11.89 12.33
CA PRO A 99 -28.35 13.07 13.12
C PRO A 99 -29.19 12.69 14.35
N GLY A 100 -28.73 13.07 15.55
CA GLY A 100 -29.42 12.80 16.79
C GLY A 100 -29.29 11.37 17.32
N ASP A 101 -28.30 10.59 16.85
CA ASP A 101 -27.97 9.30 17.45
C ASP A 101 -27.80 9.44 18.97
N PRO A 102 -28.67 8.80 19.79
CA PRO A 102 -28.64 8.94 21.25
C PRO A 102 -27.37 8.35 21.87
N GLU A 103 -26.64 7.56 21.09
CA GLU A 103 -25.42 6.92 21.52
C GLU A 103 -24.16 7.76 21.27
N PHE A 104 -24.24 8.85 20.53
CA PHE A 104 -23.11 9.73 20.31
C PHE A 104 -22.92 10.69 21.51
N PRO A 105 -21.68 10.95 22.01
CA PRO A 105 -20.39 10.49 21.52
C PRO A 105 -20.07 9.03 21.85
N TYR A 106 -19.28 8.37 21.00
CA TYR A 106 -18.94 6.95 21.14
C TYR A 106 -17.66 6.72 21.96
N VAL A 107 -16.74 7.68 22.02
CA VAL A 107 -15.55 7.58 22.88
C VAL A 107 -15.94 7.39 24.35
N GLY A 108 -15.32 6.41 25.01
CA GLY A 108 -15.60 6.03 26.40
C GLY A 108 -16.59 4.87 26.55
N LYS A 109 -17.31 4.50 25.49
CA LYS A 109 -18.23 3.35 25.50
C LYS A 109 -17.50 2.02 25.26
N TYR A 110 -18.17 0.93 25.59
CA TYR A 110 -17.67 -0.41 25.28
C TYR A 110 -17.85 -0.74 23.81
N VAL A 111 -16.88 -1.46 23.24
CA VAL A 111 -16.96 -1.89 21.83
C VAL A 111 -18.13 -2.85 21.62
N ASN A 112 -18.43 -3.72 22.59
CA ASN A 112 -19.56 -4.67 22.51
C ASN A 112 -20.95 -4.01 22.61
N THR A 113 -21.02 -2.70 22.88
CA THR A 113 -22.27 -1.92 22.89
C THR A 113 -22.34 -0.93 21.73
N LEU A 114 -21.44 -1.02 20.76
CA LEU A 114 -21.43 -0.17 19.57
C LEU A 114 -21.54 -1.05 18.33
N SER A 115 -22.33 -0.63 17.35
CA SER A 115 -22.35 -1.23 16.01
C SER A 115 -21.08 -0.91 15.22
N LEU A 116 -20.78 -1.71 14.20
CA LEU A 116 -19.67 -1.42 13.27
C LEU A 116 -19.83 -0.04 12.61
N ALA A 117 -21.05 0.36 12.27
CA ALA A 117 -21.32 1.65 11.65
C ALA A 117 -20.85 2.81 12.56
N GLN A 118 -21.14 2.73 13.87
CA GLN A 118 -20.71 3.72 14.85
C GLN A 118 -19.19 3.67 15.06
N VAL A 119 -18.60 2.48 15.21
CA VAL A 119 -17.14 2.33 15.37
C VAL A 119 -16.38 2.90 14.16
N ARG A 120 -16.94 2.79 12.95
CA ARG A 120 -16.33 3.31 11.72
C ARG A 120 -16.33 4.84 11.60
N THR A 121 -17.06 5.56 12.43
CA THR A 121 -16.97 7.03 12.44
C THR A 121 -15.80 7.53 13.30
N LEU A 122 -15.16 6.66 14.08
CA LEU A 122 -14.04 7.05 14.94
C LEU A 122 -12.74 7.22 14.15
N ASP A 123 -12.04 8.32 14.40
CA ASP A 123 -10.63 8.49 14.00
C ASP A 123 -9.73 8.02 15.13
N CYS A 124 -9.07 6.90 14.93
CA CYS A 124 -8.11 6.30 15.85
C CYS A 124 -6.66 6.43 15.36
N GLY A 125 -6.42 7.27 14.35
CA GLY A 125 -5.11 7.48 13.77
C GLY A 125 -4.50 8.85 14.02
N THR A 126 -5.30 9.84 14.41
CA THR A 126 -4.81 11.21 14.67
C THR A 126 -4.01 11.34 15.96
N ARG A 127 -4.36 10.61 17.03
CA ARG A 127 -3.71 10.78 18.35
C ARG A 127 -2.51 9.86 18.49
N THR A 128 -1.36 10.44 18.77
CA THR A 128 -0.17 9.70 19.20
C THR A 128 -0.12 9.57 20.71
N LEU A 129 0.61 8.57 21.20
CA LEU A 129 0.78 8.31 22.62
C LEU A 129 2.00 9.08 23.18
N PRO A 130 1.85 9.85 24.28
CA PRO A 130 2.95 10.64 24.84
C PRO A 130 4.17 9.80 25.28
N ASP A 131 3.95 8.56 25.70
CA ASP A 131 4.99 7.60 26.09
C ASP A 131 5.67 6.91 24.90
N ARG A 132 5.26 7.23 23.66
CA ARG A 132 5.77 6.66 22.41
C ARG A 132 6.39 7.75 21.53
N PRO A 133 7.58 8.27 21.92
CA PRO A 133 8.24 9.30 21.14
C PRO A 133 8.57 8.79 19.73
N GLY A 134 8.27 9.59 18.72
CA GLY A 134 8.48 9.25 17.32
C GLY A 134 7.37 8.43 16.66
N GLN A 135 6.30 8.07 17.39
CA GLN A 135 5.14 7.42 16.80
C GLN A 135 4.50 8.32 15.73
N VAL A 136 4.31 7.77 14.54
CA VAL A 136 3.72 8.49 13.40
C VAL A 136 2.19 8.42 13.46
N ALA A 137 1.54 9.59 13.50
CA ALA A 137 0.11 9.73 13.33
C ALA A 137 -0.30 9.45 11.87
N VAL A 138 -1.47 8.85 11.69
CA VAL A 138 -2.09 8.66 10.38
C VAL A 138 -3.56 9.09 10.47
N PRO A 139 -3.83 10.41 10.43
CA PRO A 139 -5.18 10.96 10.60
C PRO A 139 -6.20 10.29 9.70
N GLY A 140 -7.41 10.06 10.23
CA GLY A 140 -8.49 9.38 9.53
C GLY A 140 -8.39 7.85 9.51
N SER A 141 -7.36 7.24 10.10
CA SER A 141 -7.32 5.77 10.27
C SER A 141 -8.39 5.33 11.26
N ARG A 142 -9.06 4.23 10.94
CA ARG A 142 -10.19 3.67 11.71
C ARG A 142 -9.78 2.34 12.34
N MET A 143 -10.60 1.84 13.27
CA MET A 143 -10.52 0.43 13.68
C MET A 143 -10.87 -0.46 12.48
N PRO A 144 -9.93 -1.27 11.96
CA PRO A 144 -10.23 -2.14 10.83
C PRO A 144 -11.01 -3.36 11.30
N LEU A 145 -11.72 -3.99 10.37
CA LEU A 145 -12.22 -5.35 10.56
C LEU A 145 -11.06 -6.35 10.49
N LEU A 146 -11.20 -7.48 11.18
CA LEU A 146 -10.22 -8.58 11.10
C LEU A 146 -9.99 -9.03 9.65
N ARG A 147 -11.06 -9.16 8.85
CA ARG A 147 -10.98 -9.48 7.42
C ARG A 147 -10.21 -8.46 6.58
N GLU A 148 -10.22 -7.18 6.94
CA GLU A 148 -9.44 -6.19 6.18
C GLU A 148 -7.93 -6.35 6.42
N VAL A 149 -7.53 -6.77 7.63
CA VAL A 149 -6.13 -7.14 7.91
C VAL A 149 -5.74 -8.39 7.10
N PHE A 150 -6.62 -9.39 7.01
CA PHE A 150 -6.41 -10.57 6.16
C PHE A 150 -6.32 -10.21 4.67
N ASP A 151 -7.18 -9.32 4.19
CA ASP A 151 -7.16 -8.86 2.80
C ASP A 151 -5.90 -8.03 2.51
N LEU A 152 -5.40 -7.26 3.50
CA LEU A 152 -4.11 -6.57 3.40
C LEU A 152 -2.96 -7.58 3.20
N VAL A 153 -2.86 -8.61 4.04
CA VAL A 153 -1.82 -9.66 3.92
C VAL A 153 -1.87 -10.33 2.54
N LYS A 154 -3.07 -10.70 2.06
CA LYS A 154 -3.26 -11.28 0.72
C LYS A 154 -2.86 -10.31 -0.39
N ARG A 155 -3.18 -9.03 -0.24
CA ARG A 155 -2.86 -8.00 -1.24
C ARG A 155 -1.35 -7.80 -1.38
N TYR A 156 -0.61 -7.88 -0.28
CA TYR A 156 0.86 -7.91 -0.28
C TYR A 156 1.44 -9.23 -0.80
N ARG A 157 0.61 -10.29 -0.93
CA ARG A 157 1.06 -11.67 -1.19
C ARG A 157 2.10 -12.13 -0.17
N ALA A 158 1.84 -11.78 1.08
CA ALA A 158 2.74 -12.07 2.19
C ALA A 158 2.46 -13.49 2.74
N ASP A 159 2.64 -14.50 1.88
CA ASP A 159 2.24 -15.88 2.16
C ASP A 159 3.05 -16.53 3.31
N ASP A 160 4.22 -15.98 3.63
CA ASP A 160 5.09 -16.45 4.72
C ASP A 160 4.89 -15.70 6.04
N VAL A 161 4.04 -14.67 6.07
CA VAL A 161 3.76 -13.89 7.29
C VAL A 161 2.65 -14.58 8.08
N THR A 162 2.84 -14.69 9.38
CA THR A 162 1.82 -15.19 10.30
C THR A 162 1.05 -14.04 10.98
N LEU A 163 -0.14 -14.33 11.47
CA LEU A 163 -0.92 -13.43 12.32
C LEU A 163 -1.11 -14.08 13.70
N ASN A 164 -0.78 -13.34 14.75
CA ASN A 164 -1.05 -13.74 16.13
C ASN A 164 -2.24 -12.93 16.65
N VAL A 165 -3.42 -13.56 16.64
CA VAL A 165 -4.72 -12.91 16.87
C VAL A 165 -5.13 -13.12 18.32
N GLU A 166 -5.16 -12.04 19.12
CA GLU A 166 -5.63 -12.07 20.50
C GLU A 166 -7.15 -11.96 20.58
N THR A 167 -7.82 -12.94 21.21
CA THR A 167 -9.20 -12.77 21.63
C THR A 167 -9.23 -12.07 22.99
N LYS A 168 -9.66 -10.80 23.02
CA LYS A 168 -9.77 -9.97 24.22
C LYS A 168 -11.01 -10.30 25.07
N VAL A 169 -11.15 -11.56 25.48
CA VAL A 169 -12.20 -11.96 26.40
C VAL A 169 -11.84 -11.50 27.82
N GLU A 170 -12.72 -10.71 28.43
CA GLU A 170 -12.49 -10.19 29.78
C GLU A 170 -13.07 -11.15 30.83
N ALA A 171 -12.25 -12.07 31.33
CA ALA A 171 -12.70 -13.07 32.30
C ALA A 171 -13.05 -12.46 33.67
N GLY A 172 -12.38 -11.38 34.07
CA GLY A 172 -12.62 -10.70 35.35
C GLY A 172 -13.87 -9.81 35.36
N ALA A 173 -14.34 -9.38 34.18
CA ALA A 173 -15.53 -8.56 34.00
C ALA A 173 -16.27 -8.95 32.70
N PRO A 174 -16.93 -10.13 32.62
CA PRO A 174 -17.44 -10.68 31.37
C PRO A 174 -18.53 -9.86 30.66
N HIS A 175 -19.13 -8.88 31.33
CA HIS A 175 -20.13 -7.98 30.76
C HIS A 175 -19.51 -6.80 29.98
N GLU A 176 -18.20 -6.58 30.11
CA GLU A 176 -17.47 -5.49 29.46
C GLU A 176 -16.95 -5.85 28.06
N THR A 177 -17.10 -7.12 27.66
CA THR A 177 -16.74 -7.64 26.34
C THR A 177 -17.84 -8.55 25.81
N ALA A 178 -17.79 -8.96 24.55
CA ALA A 178 -18.70 -9.99 24.05
C ALA A 178 -18.49 -11.33 24.79
N PRO A 179 -19.50 -12.23 24.82
CA PRO A 179 -19.33 -13.56 25.41
C PRO A 179 -18.21 -14.36 24.74
N ARG A 180 -17.50 -15.17 25.53
CA ARG A 180 -16.41 -16.06 25.07
C ARG A 180 -16.80 -16.87 23.82
N GLU A 181 -17.99 -17.46 23.80
CA GLU A 181 -18.45 -18.25 22.65
C GLU A 181 -18.54 -17.41 21.38
N GLN A 182 -19.02 -16.17 21.47
CA GLN A 182 -19.14 -15.28 20.33
C GLN A 182 -17.76 -14.90 19.79
N PHE A 183 -16.80 -14.56 20.65
CA PHE A 183 -15.41 -14.31 20.25
C PHE A 183 -14.82 -15.46 19.45
N VAL A 184 -14.95 -16.69 19.97
CA VAL A 184 -14.39 -17.88 19.33
C VAL A 184 -15.06 -18.13 17.97
N GLN A 185 -16.39 -18.12 17.91
CA GLN A 185 -17.13 -18.45 16.70
C GLN A 185 -16.91 -17.40 15.59
N VAL A 186 -16.97 -16.11 15.92
CA VAL A 186 -16.77 -15.03 14.93
C VAL A 186 -15.33 -15.06 14.41
N THR A 187 -14.34 -15.14 15.30
CA THR A 187 -12.92 -15.19 14.90
C THR A 187 -12.61 -16.41 14.04
N ALA A 188 -13.08 -17.60 14.43
CA ALA A 188 -12.89 -18.82 13.64
C ALA A 188 -13.64 -18.78 12.29
N ALA A 189 -14.78 -18.11 12.21
CA ALA A 189 -15.51 -17.93 10.94
C ALA A 189 -14.75 -17.00 9.99
N GLU A 190 -14.25 -15.87 10.47
CA GLU A 190 -13.44 -14.92 9.69
C GLU A 190 -12.15 -15.58 9.15
N ILE A 191 -11.43 -16.34 9.99
CA ILE A 191 -10.22 -17.06 9.57
C ILE A 191 -10.51 -18.10 8.48
N ARG A 192 -11.59 -18.88 8.65
CA ARG A 192 -12.01 -19.89 7.65
C ARG A 192 -12.43 -19.23 6.34
N ALA A 193 -13.21 -18.15 6.40
CA ALA A 193 -13.64 -17.39 5.23
C ALA A 193 -12.45 -16.77 4.49
N ALA A 194 -11.44 -16.32 5.23
CA ALA A 194 -10.21 -15.79 4.64
C ALA A 194 -9.34 -16.88 4.01
N GLY A 195 -9.46 -18.14 4.40
CA GLY A 195 -8.59 -19.22 3.94
C GLY A 195 -7.15 -19.10 4.47
N LEU A 196 -6.95 -18.40 5.58
CA LEU A 196 -5.64 -18.12 6.18
C LEU A 196 -5.34 -18.96 7.42
N ARG A 197 -6.05 -20.08 7.63
CA ARG A 197 -5.90 -20.90 8.85
C ARG A 197 -4.43 -21.28 9.13
N ASP A 198 -3.67 -21.58 8.08
CA ASP A 198 -2.29 -22.04 8.21
C ASP A 198 -1.29 -20.87 8.43
N GLN A 199 -1.75 -19.61 8.37
CA GLN A 199 -1.00 -18.40 8.73
C GLN A 199 -1.43 -17.81 10.09
N VAL A 200 -2.49 -18.33 10.72
CA VAL A 200 -3.06 -17.71 11.93
C VAL A 200 -2.76 -18.55 13.16
N THR A 201 -2.34 -17.89 14.23
CA THR A 201 -2.29 -18.40 15.59
C THR A 201 -3.28 -17.62 16.47
N ILE A 202 -3.85 -18.29 17.47
CA ILE A 202 -4.80 -17.65 18.42
C ILE A 202 -4.11 -17.52 19.77
N GLN A 203 -4.08 -16.31 20.30
CA GLN A 203 -3.61 -16.04 21.66
C GLN A 203 -4.73 -15.49 22.54
N SER A 204 -4.63 -15.71 23.85
CA SER A 204 -5.54 -15.09 24.82
C SER A 204 -5.03 -15.24 26.24
N PHE A 205 -5.31 -14.24 27.10
CA PHE A 205 -5.22 -14.39 28.55
C PHE A 205 -6.32 -15.28 29.13
N ASP A 206 -7.48 -15.34 28.47
CA ASP A 206 -8.55 -16.23 28.84
C ASP A 206 -8.31 -17.62 28.23
N TRP A 207 -7.66 -18.50 28.99
CA TRP A 207 -7.35 -19.86 28.53
C TRP A 207 -8.60 -20.67 28.24
N GLY A 208 -9.74 -20.32 28.84
CA GLY A 208 -11.02 -20.91 28.49
C GLY A 208 -11.44 -20.62 27.04
N ALA A 209 -11.08 -19.45 26.50
CA ALA A 209 -11.29 -19.13 25.09
C ALA A 209 -10.39 -19.98 24.18
N LEU A 210 -9.14 -20.24 24.58
CA LEU A 210 -8.22 -21.12 23.85
C LEU A 210 -8.72 -22.57 23.83
N MET A 211 -9.13 -23.10 24.98
CA MET A 211 -9.73 -24.44 25.08
C MET A 211 -10.97 -24.55 24.19
N ARG A 212 -11.82 -23.51 24.17
CA ARG A 212 -12.99 -23.49 23.31
C ARG A 212 -12.61 -23.38 21.83
N MET A 213 -11.61 -22.58 21.48
CA MET A 213 -11.08 -22.49 20.12
C MET A 213 -10.56 -23.85 19.63
N ARG A 214 -9.84 -24.62 20.47
CA ARG A 214 -9.40 -25.99 20.13
C ARG A 214 -10.57 -26.90 19.74
N GLN A 215 -11.72 -26.75 20.39
CA GLN A 215 -12.93 -27.53 20.07
C GLN A 215 -13.58 -27.09 18.75
N VAL A 216 -13.52 -25.79 18.44
CA VAL A 216 -14.15 -25.20 17.24
C VAL A 216 -13.28 -25.40 15.99
N ASP A 217 -11.97 -25.17 16.10
CA ASP A 217 -10.98 -25.46 15.05
C ASP A 217 -9.71 -26.08 15.65
N PRO A 218 -9.60 -27.42 15.68
CA PRO A 218 -8.49 -28.10 16.31
C PRO A 218 -7.15 -27.94 15.59
N LYS A 219 -7.12 -27.33 14.40
CA LYS A 219 -5.90 -27.16 13.61
C LYS A 219 -5.22 -25.81 13.82
N LEU A 220 -5.90 -24.85 14.44
CA LEU A 220 -5.27 -23.57 14.79
C LEU A 220 -4.23 -23.78 15.91
N PRO A 221 -3.01 -23.24 15.76
CA PRO A 221 -2.07 -23.17 16.86
C PRO A 221 -2.57 -22.19 17.93
N LEU A 222 -2.35 -22.53 19.20
CA LEU A 222 -2.81 -21.77 20.35
C LEU A 222 -1.62 -21.27 21.17
N ILE A 223 -1.68 -20.02 21.61
CA ILE A 223 -0.64 -19.36 22.38
C ILE A 223 -1.23 -18.89 23.71
N ALA A 224 -0.76 -19.44 24.82
CA ALA A 224 -1.27 -19.11 26.14
C ALA A 224 -0.60 -17.84 26.68
N LEU A 225 -1.31 -16.71 26.67
CA LEU A 225 -0.84 -15.48 27.31
C LEU A 225 -0.99 -15.60 28.82
N THR A 226 -0.01 -15.07 29.57
CA THR A 226 -0.14 -14.98 31.02
C THR A 226 0.75 -13.91 31.62
N ASN A 227 0.44 -13.56 32.87
CA ASN A 227 1.36 -12.92 33.79
C ASN A 227 1.30 -13.67 35.13
N TYR A 228 2.25 -13.39 36.02
CA TYR A 228 2.32 -14.08 37.31
C TYR A 228 1.03 -13.94 38.13
N ASP A 229 0.44 -12.75 38.16
CA ASP A 229 -0.73 -12.44 39.00
C ASP A 229 -2.00 -13.18 38.54
N PHE A 230 -2.14 -13.41 37.23
CA PHE A 230 -3.31 -14.10 36.65
C PHE A 230 -3.32 -15.59 36.96
N LEU A 231 -2.18 -16.18 37.32
CA LEU A 231 -2.11 -17.57 37.76
C LEU A 231 -2.77 -17.76 39.13
N GLN A 232 -2.69 -16.74 40.00
CA GLN A 232 -3.18 -16.78 41.39
C GLN A 232 -2.61 -17.95 42.22
N VAL A 233 -1.31 -18.27 42.04
CA VAL A 233 -0.62 -19.37 42.74
C VAL A 233 -0.79 -19.26 44.26
N GLY A 234 -1.22 -20.35 44.90
CA GLY A 234 -1.47 -20.43 46.33
C GLY A 234 -2.77 -19.76 46.81
N GLN A 235 -3.58 -19.21 45.91
CA GLN A 235 -4.92 -18.70 46.26
C GLN A 235 -5.96 -19.80 46.13
N PRO A 236 -7.02 -19.82 46.97
CA PRO A 236 -8.03 -20.86 46.88
C PRO A 236 -8.84 -20.82 45.56
N GLY A 237 -8.83 -21.92 44.83
CA GLY A 237 -9.68 -22.17 43.67
C GLY A 237 -9.12 -21.67 42.35
N ALA A 238 -9.81 -22.04 41.26
CA ALA A 238 -9.37 -21.70 39.91
C ALA A 238 -9.45 -20.19 39.64
N SER A 239 -8.34 -19.64 39.12
CA SER A 239 -8.33 -18.28 38.58
C SER A 239 -9.32 -18.15 37.42
N PRO A 240 -10.07 -17.03 37.32
CA PRO A 240 -11.04 -16.82 36.25
C PRO A 240 -10.41 -16.86 34.85
N TRP A 241 -9.11 -16.56 34.76
CA TRP A 241 -8.35 -16.51 33.51
C TRP A 241 -7.97 -17.90 32.97
N LEU A 242 -7.90 -18.93 33.81
CA LEU A 242 -7.33 -20.23 33.42
C LEU A 242 -8.39 -21.22 32.90
N GLY A 243 -9.59 -20.73 32.55
CA GLY A 243 -10.62 -21.56 31.93
C GLY A 243 -11.17 -22.67 32.84
N GLY A 244 -11.06 -22.50 34.16
CA GLY A 244 -11.48 -23.50 35.16
C GLY A 244 -10.36 -24.41 35.65
N LEU A 245 -9.12 -24.23 35.17
CA LEU A 245 -7.95 -24.87 35.78
C LEU A 245 -7.54 -24.12 37.05
N ASP A 246 -7.21 -24.88 38.10
CA ASP A 246 -6.49 -24.36 39.25
C ASP A 246 -4.99 -24.57 39.01
N ILE A 247 -4.18 -23.51 39.15
CA ILE A 247 -2.74 -23.62 38.89
C ILE A 247 -2.04 -24.46 39.97
N ASP A 248 -2.61 -24.56 41.16
CA ASP A 248 -2.04 -25.30 42.27
C ASP A 248 -2.13 -26.82 42.05
N ASP A 249 -3.08 -27.29 41.23
CA ASP A 249 -3.13 -28.69 40.76
C ASP A 249 -1.92 -29.06 39.89
N PHE A 250 -1.22 -28.06 39.35
CA PHE A 250 0.02 -28.21 38.59
C PHE A 250 1.26 -27.84 39.41
N GLY A 251 1.11 -27.61 40.73
CA GLY A 251 2.19 -27.19 41.62
C GLY A 251 2.70 -25.78 41.34
N GLY A 252 1.85 -24.90 40.80
CA GLY A 252 2.23 -23.54 40.41
C GLY A 252 2.98 -23.44 39.08
N ASP A 253 3.09 -24.52 38.30
CA ASP A 253 3.86 -24.58 37.05
C ASP A 253 2.97 -24.23 35.83
N PRO A 254 3.09 -23.02 35.25
CA PRO A 254 2.28 -22.63 34.10
C PRO A 254 2.59 -23.45 32.85
N VAL A 255 3.81 -23.96 32.67
CA VAL A 255 4.19 -24.76 31.50
C VAL A 255 3.42 -26.08 31.49
N ARG A 256 3.25 -26.72 32.66
CA ARG A 256 2.45 -27.95 32.78
C ARG A 256 0.97 -27.70 32.54
N ALA A 257 0.44 -26.61 33.11
CA ALA A 257 -0.96 -26.24 32.92
C ALA A 257 -1.26 -25.94 31.44
N VAL A 258 -0.42 -25.15 30.77
CA VAL A 258 -0.55 -24.84 29.33
C VAL A 258 -0.51 -26.11 28.46
N ARG A 259 0.40 -27.04 28.77
CA ARG A 259 0.48 -28.33 28.08
C ARG A 259 -0.79 -29.17 28.25
N SER A 260 -1.47 -29.09 29.40
CA SER A 260 -2.64 -29.92 29.71
C SER A 260 -3.82 -29.74 28.75
N PHE A 261 -3.97 -28.56 28.17
CA PHE A 261 -5.02 -28.27 27.19
C PHE A 261 -4.49 -28.15 25.74
N GLY A 262 -3.21 -28.47 25.54
CA GLY A 262 -2.61 -28.59 24.21
C GLY A 262 -2.42 -27.26 23.49
N ALA A 263 -2.00 -26.21 24.18
CA ALA A 263 -1.45 -25.03 23.51
C ALA A 263 -0.03 -25.30 22.98
N ASP A 264 0.37 -24.53 21.97
CA ASP A 264 1.59 -24.71 21.19
C ASP A 264 2.73 -23.79 21.67
N ALA A 265 2.38 -22.67 22.33
CA ALA A 265 3.35 -21.75 22.89
C ALA A 265 2.89 -21.15 24.24
N PHE A 266 3.88 -20.79 25.04
CA PHE A 266 3.75 -20.05 26.28
C PHE A 266 4.19 -18.60 26.05
N SER A 267 3.31 -17.64 26.33
CA SER A 267 3.54 -16.20 26.06
C SER A 267 3.42 -15.37 27.35
N PRO A 268 4.47 -15.35 28.19
CA PRO A 268 4.45 -14.63 29.46
C PRO A 268 4.88 -13.16 29.32
N VAL A 269 4.48 -12.33 30.29
CA VAL A 269 5.15 -11.04 30.53
C VAL A 269 6.66 -11.26 30.74
N HIS A 270 7.52 -10.39 30.20
CA HIS A 270 8.97 -10.61 30.29
C HIS A 270 9.53 -10.46 31.72
N GLY A 271 8.99 -9.55 32.53
CA GLY A 271 9.38 -9.37 33.93
C GLY A 271 8.58 -8.27 34.65
N PHE A 272 9.06 -7.91 35.85
CA PHE A 272 8.36 -6.99 36.75
C PHE A 272 9.26 -5.83 37.20
N PRO A 273 8.75 -4.58 37.25
CA PRO A 273 7.43 -4.17 36.76
C PRO A 273 7.29 -4.40 35.24
N GLN A 274 6.07 -4.59 34.75
CA GLN A 274 5.79 -4.97 33.35
C GLN A 274 6.38 -4.01 32.31
N ASN A 275 6.50 -2.72 32.62
CA ASN A 275 7.09 -1.72 31.73
C ASN A 275 8.57 -1.42 32.06
N GLY A 276 9.17 -2.17 32.98
CA GLY A 276 10.58 -2.03 33.35
C GLY A 276 11.52 -2.70 32.34
N THR A 277 12.81 -2.50 32.51
CA THR A 277 13.87 -3.03 31.64
C THR A 277 14.94 -3.75 32.45
N VAL A 278 15.72 -4.64 31.82
CA VAL A 278 16.81 -5.35 32.51
C VAL A 278 17.89 -4.42 33.10
N THR A 279 17.92 -3.15 32.69
CA THR A 279 18.83 -2.15 33.22
C THR A 279 18.29 -1.41 34.44
N ASP A 280 17.01 -1.58 34.80
CA ASP A 280 16.42 -0.90 35.93
C ASP A 280 16.81 -1.57 37.26
N PRO A 281 17.21 -0.81 38.30
CA PRO A 281 17.66 -1.37 39.59
C PRO A 281 16.64 -2.25 40.33
N GLY A 282 15.35 -2.19 39.97
CA GLY A 282 14.27 -2.97 40.58
C GLY A 282 13.67 -4.03 39.67
N TYR A 283 14.19 -4.20 38.46
CA TYR A 283 13.63 -5.15 37.50
C TYR A 283 13.91 -6.59 37.91
N ARG A 284 12.86 -7.40 37.88
CA ARG A 284 12.90 -8.82 38.17
C ARG A 284 12.46 -9.59 36.92
N PRO A 285 13.36 -10.36 36.27
CA PRO A 285 12.97 -11.17 35.13
C PRO A 285 11.95 -12.22 35.59
N TYR A 286 10.84 -12.33 34.85
CA TYR A 286 9.92 -13.45 35.00
C TYR A 286 10.31 -14.58 34.05
N VAL A 287 10.70 -14.20 32.83
CA VAL A 287 11.27 -15.14 31.86
C VAL A 287 12.75 -15.33 32.15
N THR A 288 13.12 -16.58 32.41
CA THR A 288 14.52 -17.00 32.61
C THR A 288 14.90 -18.11 31.64
N ARG A 289 16.20 -18.28 31.43
CA ARG A 289 16.74 -19.40 30.64
C ARG A 289 16.24 -20.77 31.13
N GLU A 290 16.11 -20.96 32.44
CA GLU A 290 15.59 -22.21 33.00
C GLU A 290 14.12 -22.44 32.65
N MET A 291 13.30 -21.38 32.70
CA MET A 291 11.89 -21.43 32.28
C MET A 291 11.76 -21.74 30.80
N VAL A 292 12.58 -21.11 29.95
CA VAL A 292 12.63 -21.39 28.51
C VAL A 292 13.01 -22.84 28.25
N ALA A 293 14.09 -23.32 28.85
CA ALA A 293 14.51 -24.72 28.70
C ALA A 293 13.45 -25.71 29.23
N HIS A 294 12.70 -25.34 30.28
CA HIS A 294 11.58 -26.13 30.80
C HIS A 294 10.39 -26.17 29.83
N ALA A 295 10.03 -25.04 29.23
CA ALA A 295 9.00 -24.98 28.19
C ALA A 295 9.38 -25.82 26.97
N HIS A 296 10.62 -25.68 26.46
CA HIS A 296 11.12 -26.46 25.33
C HIS A 296 11.13 -27.98 25.60
N ARG A 297 11.53 -28.41 26.81
CA ARG A 297 11.43 -29.84 27.21
C ARG A 297 9.99 -30.36 27.24
N ASN A 298 9.02 -29.47 27.36
CA ASN A 298 7.59 -29.77 27.31
C ASN A 298 6.97 -29.55 25.92
N GLY A 299 7.79 -29.23 24.91
CA GLY A 299 7.35 -29.03 23.52
C GLY A 299 6.67 -27.69 23.26
N LEU A 300 6.79 -26.72 24.18
CA LEU A 300 6.23 -25.38 24.02
C LEU A 300 7.29 -24.39 23.56
N LYS A 301 6.93 -23.52 22.61
CA LYS A 301 7.70 -22.30 22.32
C LYS A 301 7.50 -21.26 23.43
N VAL A 302 8.43 -20.31 23.57
CA VAL A 302 8.33 -19.17 24.49
C VAL A 302 8.43 -17.86 23.74
N ILE A 303 7.40 -17.01 23.85
CA ILE A 303 7.29 -15.75 23.11
C ILE A 303 6.88 -14.63 24.10
N PRO A 304 7.81 -13.99 24.80
CA PRO A 304 7.47 -12.94 25.75
C PRO A 304 7.00 -11.63 25.13
N TRP A 305 6.25 -10.87 25.92
CA TRP A 305 5.70 -9.55 25.57
C TRP A 305 5.76 -8.56 26.77
N THR A 306 5.64 -7.25 26.57
CA THR A 306 5.99 -6.52 25.33
C THR A 306 7.37 -5.90 25.54
N VAL A 307 8.35 -6.32 24.73
CA VAL A 307 9.77 -6.01 24.98
C VAL A 307 10.23 -4.88 24.06
N ASN A 308 10.66 -3.74 24.60
CA ASN A 308 10.82 -2.51 23.81
C ASN A 308 12.23 -1.91 23.78
N ASP A 309 13.09 -2.32 24.70
CA ASP A 309 14.48 -1.87 24.78
C ASP A 309 15.45 -2.98 24.33
N VAL A 310 16.52 -2.57 23.65
CA VAL A 310 17.52 -3.49 23.10
C VAL A 310 18.20 -4.34 24.19
N PRO A 311 18.56 -3.84 25.39
CA PRO A 311 19.12 -4.67 26.45
C PRO A 311 18.22 -5.84 26.86
N THR A 312 16.92 -5.61 27.07
CA THR A 312 15.98 -6.69 27.41
C THR A 312 15.78 -7.65 26.24
N MET A 313 15.67 -7.14 25.00
CA MET A 313 15.61 -8.00 23.81
C MET A 313 16.83 -8.92 23.71
N ALA A 314 18.03 -8.35 23.87
CA ALA A 314 19.31 -9.05 23.84
C ALA A 314 19.37 -10.17 24.88
N LYS A 315 18.97 -9.86 26.12
CA LYS A 315 18.88 -10.82 27.22
C LYS A 315 17.94 -11.98 26.90
N LEU A 316 16.74 -11.70 26.38
CA LEU A 316 15.74 -12.74 26.11
C LEU A 316 16.16 -13.64 24.93
N VAL A 317 16.76 -13.05 23.90
CA VAL A 317 17.41 -13.80 22.82
C VAL A 317 18.52 -14.71 23.37
N ASP A 318 19.32 -14.24 24.33
CA ASP A 318 20.38 -15.04 24.97
C ASP A 318 19.83 -16.11 25.93
N ASP A 319 18.62 -15.93 26.46
CA ASP A 319 17.91 -16.94 27.25
C ASP A 319 17.27 -18.03 26.38
N GLY A 320 17.20 -17.81 25.06
CA GLY A 320 16.76 -18.80 24.07
C GLY A 320 15.27 -18.77 23.74
N VAL A 321 14.57 -17.66 23.97
CA VAL A 321 13.16 -17.52 23.55
C VAL A 321 13.02 -17.69 22.03
N ASP A 322 11.85 -18.13 21.58
CA ASP A 322 11.60 -18.44 20.15
C ASP A 322 11.17 -17.21 19.34
N GLY A 323 10.62 -16.20 20.03
CA GLY A 323 10.17 -14.96 19.45
C GLY A 323 10.02 -13.87 20.49
N ILE A 324 9.78 -12.64 20.05
CA ILE A 324 9.48 -11.49 20.90
C ILE A 324 8.34 -10.69 20.28
N ILE A 325 7.36 -10.34 21.11
CA ILE A 325 6.33 -9.35 20.80
C ILE A 325 6.84 -7.97 21.23
N THR A 326 6.91 -7.04 20.29
CA THR A 326 7.51 -5.72 20.52
C THR A 326 6.77 -4.58 19.82
N ASP A 327 6.72 -3.42 20.47
CA ASP A 327 6.25 -2.17 19.85
C ASP A 327 7.25 -1.62 18.82
N TYR A 328 8.51 -2.06 18.88
CA TYR A 328 9.63 -1.57 18.08
C TYR A 328 10.31 -2.72 17.30
N PRO A 329 9.62 -3.29 16.30
CA PRO A 329 10.17 -4.39 15.50
C PRO A 329 11.44 -4.00 14.73
N ASP A 330 11.63 -2.71 14.42
CA ASP A 330 12.84 -2.15 13.83
C ASP A 330 14.08 -2.38 14.72
N ARG A 331 13.95 -2.16 16.03
CA ARG A 331 15.03 -2.35 17.01
C ARG A 331 15.40 -3.83 17.14
N LEU A 332 14.39 -4.70 17.23
CA LEU A 332 14.61 -6.14 17.32
C LEU A 332 15.30 -6.66 16.05
N ARG A 333 14.86 -6.22 14.86
CA ARG A 333 15.52 -6.55 13.59
C ARG A 333 16.97 -6.08 13.56
N GLY A 334 17.25 -4.87 14.04
CA GLY A 334 18.62 -4.34 14.16
C GLY A 334 19.50 -5.26 15.02
N LEU A 335 19.04 -5.61 16.22
CA LEU A 335 19.73 -6.54 17.12
C LEU A 335 19.96 -7.92 16.47
N LEU A 336 18.94 -8.48 15.82
CA LEU A 336 19.03 -9.79 15.16
C LEU A 336 20.05 -9.77 14.01
N ALA A 337 20.09 -8.67 13.24
CA ALA A 337 21.07 -8.46 12.18
C ALA A 337 22.51 -8.44 12.74
N GLU A 338 22.73 -7.70 13.83
CA GLU A 338 24.02 -7.64 14.52
C GLU A 338 24.46 -9.01 15.03
N ARG A 339 23.51 -9.85 15.45
CA ARG A 339 23.74 -11.22 15.95
C ARG A 339 23.76 -12.30 14.86
N GLY A 340 23.65 -11.91 13.59
CA GLY A 340 23.77 -12.82 12.44
C GLY A 340 22.59 -13.76 12.22
N TYR A 341 21.39 -13.39 12.71
CA TYR A 341 20.15 -14.09 12.39
C TYR A 341 19.73 -13.83 10.94
N GLU A 342 19.03 -14.78 10.34
CA GLU A 342 18.30 -14.52 9.11
C GLU A 342 17.11 -13.61 9.40
N LEU A 343 17.05 -12.47 8.73
CA LEU A 343 15.97 -11.51 8.92
C LEU A 343 14.78 -11.85 8.02
N PRO A 344 13.53 -11.73 8.53
CA PRO A 344 12.35 -11.80 7.70
C PRO A 344 12.42 -10.75 6.57
N ARG A 345 12.01 -11.15 5.36
CA ARG A 345 11.96 -10.26 4.20
C ARG A 345 10.89 -9.19 4.38
N GLY A 346 11.19 -7.97 3.92
CA GLY A 346 10.16 -6.94 3.72
C GLY A 346 9.39 -7.18 2.43
N TYR A 347 8.13 -6.74 2.40
CA TYR A 347 7.27 -6.83 1.22
C TYR A 347 7.12 -5.45 0.58
N ALA A 348 7.45 -5.33 -0.71
CA ALA A 348 7.16 -4.11 -1.44
C ALA A 348 5.65 -3.89 -1.49
N SER A 349 5.21 -2.63 -1.32
CA SER A 349 3.79 -2.34 -1.40
C SER A 349 3.21 -2.76 -2.77
N PRO A 350 2.06 -3.44 -2.79
CA PRO A 350 1.43 -3.94 -4.01
C PRO A 350 0.68 -2.86 -4.79
N PHE A 351 0.48 -1.68 -4.20
CA PHE A 351 -0.35 -0.63 -4.77
C PHE A 351 0.47 0.23 -5.74
N ASP A 352 -0.16 0.74 -6.79
CA ASP A 352 0.47 1.60 -7.79
C ASP A 352 -0.06 3.04 -7.71
N VAL A 353 0.78 3.96 -7.25
CA VAL A 353 0.48 5.40 -7.20
C VAL A 353 1.05 6.01 -8.49
N GLN A 354 0.17 6.36 -9.44
CA GLN A 354 0.58 6.97 -10.70
C GLN A 354 0.30 8.48 -10.67
N ALA A 355 1.36 9.28 -10.84
CA ALA A 355 1.27 10.72 -10.98
C ALA A 355 0.84 11.06 -12.42
N HIS A 356 -0.45 11.36 -12.62
CA HIS A 356 -1.04 11.74 -13.90
C HIS A 356 -0.32 12.96 -14.46
N ARG A 357 0.30 12.81 -15.63
CA ARG A 357 1.12 13.84 -16.30
C ARG A 357 2.19 14.46 -15.39
N GLY A 358 2.71 13.69 -14.43
CA GLY A 358 3.68 14.17 -13.44
C GLY A 358 3.08 14.87 -12.20
N GLY A 359 1.77 14.75 -11.95
CA GLY A 359 1.09 15.40 -10.82
C GLY A 359 0.53 16.76 -11.21
N ARG A 360 -0.38 16.77 -12.18
CA ARG A 360 -1.03 17.97 -12.75
C ARG A 360 -1.63 18.91 -11.71
N ALA A 361 -2.06 18.42 -10.54
CA ALA A 361 -2.59 19.30 -9.49
C ALA A 361 -1.50 20.18 -8.85
N ASP A 362 -0.24 19.71 -8.82
CA ASP A 362 0.88 20.37 -8.15
C ASP A 362 1.73 21.23 -9.10
N ARG A 363 1.99 20.74 -10.31
CA ARG A 363 2.91 21.34 -11.29
C ARG A 363 2.34 21.28 -12.72
N PRO A 364 2.84 22.14 -13.64
CA PRO A 364 2.35 22.17 -15.02
C PRO A 364 2.52 20.82 -15.71
N GLU A 365 1.42 20.26 -16.19
CA GLU A 365 1.32 18.90 -16.70
C GLU A 365 2.33 18.58 -17.81
N ASN A 366 2.80 17.33 -17.86
CA ASN A 366 3.67 16.81 -18.92
C ASN A 366 4.97 17.62 -19.12
N THR A 367 5.42 18.36 -18.11
CA THR A 367 6.69 19.11 -18.12
C THR A 367 7.76 18.42 -17.27
N LEU A 368 9.05 18.68 -17.57
CA LEU A 368 10.16 18.17 -16.74
C LEU A 368 10.05 18.59 -15.25
N PRO A 369 9.68 19.84 -14.91
CA PRO A 369 9.43 20.22 -13.52
C PRO A 369 8.36 19.39 -12.81
N ALA A 370 7.27 19.01 -13.49
CA ALA A 370 6.25 18.15 -12.88
C ALA A 370 6.80 16.75 -12.60
N PHE A 371 7.45 16.12 -13.58
CA PHE A 371 8.07 14.81 -13.37
C PHE A 371 9.17 14.83 -12.29
N ALA A 372 9.99 15.88 -12.23
CA ALA A 372 11.01 16.04 -11.20
C ALA A 372 10.37 16.13 -9.81
N TYR A 373 9.32 16.94 -9.66
CA TYR A 373 8.58 17.06 -8.42
C TYR A 373 7.92 15.74 -8.00
N ALA A 374 7.33 14.99 -8.92
CA ALA A 374 6.76 13.67 -8.64
C ALA A 374 7.82 12.65 -8.18
N LEU A 375 9.05 12.74 -8.71
CA LEU A 375 10.19 11.87 -8.34
C LEU A 375 10.77 12.17 -6.95
N GLU A 376 10.59 13.40 -6.43
CA GLU A 376 10.98 13.77 -5.06
C GLU A 376 10.17 12.98 -4.01
N ASN A 377 8.95 12.55 -4.35
CA ASN A 377 8.14 11.73 -3.47
C ASN A 377 8.52 10.24 -3.58
N PRO A 378 9.09 9.61 -2.52
CA PRO A 378 9.47 8.20 -2.55
C PRO A 378 8.27 7.26 -2.68
N ALA A 379 7.06 7.69 -2.36
CA ALA A 379 5.85 6.87 -2.44
C ALA A 379 5.19 6.85 -3.83
N THR A 380 5.59 7.77 -4.73
CA THR A 380 5.18 7.74 -6.14
C THR A 380 5.86 6.56 -6.82
N SER A 381 5.07 5.69 -7.46
CA SER A 381 5.58 4.47 -8.10
C SER A 381 5.66 4.57 -9.61
N THR A 382 4.83 5.39 -10.22
CA THR A 382 4.73 5.50 -11.68
C THR A 382 4.53 6.95 -12.08
N LEU A 383 5.25 7.37 -13.12
CA LEU A 383 4.94 8.59 -13.84
C LEU A 383 4.03 8.21 -15.01
N GLU A 384 2.83 8.75 -15.01
CA GLU A 384 1.94 8.66 -16.16
C GLU A 384 2.19 9.88 -17.05
N LEU A 385 2.21 9.68 -18.36
CA LEU A 385 2.44 10.76 -19.32
C LEU A 385 1.88 10.42 -20.71
N ASP A 386 1.67 11.46 -21.49
CA ASP A 386 1.13 11.38 -22.83
C ASP A 386 2.20 11.64 -23.89
N THR A 387 2.03 11.11 -25.09
CA THR A 387 2.97 11.34 -26.19
C THR A 387 2.29 11.74 -27.50
N GLY A 388 3.02 12.52 -28.29
CA GLY A 388 2.76 12.83 -29.70
C GLY A 388 4.03 12.73 -30.54
N VAL A 389 3.89 12.83 -31.86
CA VAL A 389 5.02 12.83 -32.81
C VAL A 389 5.00 14.12 -33.63
N THR A 390 6.13 14.82 -33.65
CA THR A 390 6.31 16.07 -34.41
C THR A 390 6.46 15.82 -35.92
N ALA A 391 6.36 16.87 -36.73
CA ALA A 391 6.55 16.83 -38.19
C ALA A 391 7.93 16.30 -38.60
N ASP A 392 8.96 16.60 -37.81
CA ASP A 392 10.34 16.11 -37.97
C ASP A 392 10.60 14.79 -37.21
N GLY A 393 9.55 14.17 -36.67
CA GLY A 393 9.56 12.78 -36.22
C GLY A 393 10.07 12.55 -34.79
N HIS A 394 10.13 13.57 -33.94
CA HIS A 394 10.48 13.46 -32.52
C HIS A 394 9.27 13.06 -31.68
N LEU A 395 9.49 12.22 -30.66
CA LEU A 395 8.50 11.92 -29.63
C LEU A 395 8.50 13.04 -28.59
N VAL A 396 7.37 13.72 -28.45
CA VAL A 396 7.16 14.81 -27.49
C VAL A 396 6.09 14.44 -26.49
N VAL A 397 6.16 15.02 -25.29
CA VAL A 397 5.33 14.68 -24.15
C VAL A 397 4.29 15.78 -23.91
N LEU A 398 3.05 15.49 -24.28
CA LEU A 398 1.90 16.38 -24.12
C LEU A 398 0.59 15.60 -24.33
N HIS A 399 -0.49 16.07 -23.70
CA HIS A 399 -1.77 15.37 -23.69
C HIS A 399 -2.56 15.49 -25.00
N ASP A 400 -2.56 16.66 -25.61
CA ASP A 400 -3.45 16.93 -26.74
C ASP A 400 -2.74 16.73 -28.08
N ARG A 401 -3.50 16.32 -29.09
CA ARG A 401 -3.02 16.28 -30.49
C ARG A 401 -2.72 17.69 -31.03
N ARG A 402 -3.21 18.73 -30.37
CA ARG A 402 -2.93 20.15 -30.63
C ARG A 402 -2.21 20.77 -29.43
N VAL A 403 -1.41 21.81 -29.66
CA VAL A 403 -0.87 22.63 -28.57
C VAL A 403 -2.02 23.38 -27.90
N ASN A 404 -2.31 23.08 -26.64
CA ASN A 404 -3.51 23.57 -25.96
C ASN A 404 -3.29 24.95 -25.34
N GLY A 405 -4.01 25.95 -25.86
CA GLY A 405 -3.91 27.34 -25.39
C GLY A 405 -4.49 27.63 -24.01
N SER A 406 -5.12 26.65 -23.34
CA SER A 406 -5.57 26.81 -21.95
C SER A 406 -4.41 26.83 -20.95
N HIS A 407 -3.27 26.21 -21.29
CA HIS A 407 -2.10 26.11 -20.43
C HIS A 407 -0.76 26.31 -21.15
N CYS A 408 -0.76 26.48 -22.47
CA CYS A 408 0.43 26.82 -23.26
C CYS A 408 0.30 28.19 -23.95
N GLN A 409 1.41 28.90 -24.06
CA GLN A 409 1.53 30.18 -24.76
C GLN A 409 2.76 30.24 -25.68
N ASP A 410 2.61 30.90 -26.83
CA ASP A 410 3.71 31.20 -27.72
C ASP A 410 4.65 32.25 -27.09
N THR A 411 5.97 32.01 -27.11
CA THR A 411 6.96 33.01 -26.65
C THR A 411 7.63 33.76 -27.80
N ALA A 412 7.98 33.05 -28.87
CA ALA A 412 8.63 33.58 -30.07
C ALA A 412 8.54 32.59 -31.23
N PRO A 413 8.68 33.02 -32.50
CA PRO A 413 8.84 32.08 -33.60
C PRO A 413 10.20 31.39 -33.54
N ALA A 414 10.28 30.13 -33.98
CA ALA A 414 11.51 29.35 -34.08
C ALA A 414 12.53 29.98 -35.04
N VAL A 415 12.05 30.61 -36.10
CA VAL A 415 12.84 31.43 -37.03
C VAL A 415 12.11 32.73 -37.36
N PRO A 416 12.81 33.84 -37.64
CA PRO A 416 12.15 35.09 -38.05
C PRO A 416 11.28 34.88 -39.29
N GLY A 417 10.00 35.26 -39.19
CA GLY A 417 9.04 35.11 -40.29
C GLY A 417 8.55 33.68 -40.53
N ASP A 418 8.68 32.79 -39.53
CA ASP A 418 8.12 31.44 -39.60
C ASP A 418 6.63 31.49 -39.98
N PRO A 419 6.21 30.93 -41.14
CA PRO A 419 4.82 30.96 -41.59
C PRO A 419 3.89 30.18 -40.66
N GLU A 420 4.44 29.27 -39.84
CA GLU A 420 3.67 28.50 -38.89
C GLU A 420 3.48 29.19 -37.54
N PHE A 421 4.05 30.37 -37.29
CA PHE A 421 3.79 31.11 -36.05
C PHE A 421 2.47 31.92 -36.13
N PRO A 422 1.60 31.93 -35.11
CA PRO A 422 1.71 31.28 -33.78
C PRO A 422 1.45 29.76 -33.81
N TYR A 423 2.08 29.04 -32.88
CA TYR A 423 2.03 27.57 -32.81
C TYR A 423 0.90 27.04 -31.92
N VAL A 424 0.49 27.80 -30.88
CA VAL A 424 -0.61 27.39 -30.00
C VAL A 424 -1.89 27.22 -30.82
N GLY A 425 -2.59 26.11 -30.58
CA GLY A 425 -3.78 25.70 -31.31
C GLY A 425 -3.49 24.84 -32.54
N LYS A 426 -2.23 24.75 -33.02
CA LYS A 426 -1.87 23.88 -34.16
C LYS A 426 -1.66 22.43 -33.75
N LEU A 427 -1.74 21.55 -34.74
CA LEU A 427 -1.51 20.12 -34.53
C LEU A 427 -0.03 19.84 -34.29
N VAL A 428 0.27 18.97 -33.33
CA VAL A 428 1.65 18.59 -32.98
C VAL A 428 2.37 17.99 -34.19
N HIS A 429 1.67 17.20 -34.99
CA HIS A 429 2.26 16.55 -36.17
C HIS A 429 2.57 17.49 -37.33
N ASP A 430 2.09 18.75 -37.28
CA ASP A 430 2.40 19.78 -38.27
C ASP A 430 3.57 20.67 -37.83
N LEU A 431 4.01 20.54 -36.58
CA LEU A 431 5.06 21.35 -35.98
C LEU A 431 6.35 20.55 -35.80
N THR A 432 7.48 21.20 -36.00
CA THR A 432 8.82 20.64 -35.71
C THR A 432 9.15 20.75 -34.22
N LEU A 433 10.13 19.98 -33.75
CA LEU A 433 10.61 20.10 -32.36
C LEU A 433 11.17 21.51 -32.07
N ALA A 434 11.81 22.14 -33.05
CA ALA A 434 12.34 23.50 -32.90
C ALA A 434 11.22 24.53 -32.62
N GLN A 435 10.06 24.37 -33.26
CA GLN A 435 8.87 25.20 -33.04
C GLN A 435 8.24 24.92 -31.68
N LEU A 436 8.03 23.65 -31.31
CA LEU A 436 7.48 23.31 -30.00
C LEU A 436 8.36 23.77 -28.83
N ARG A 437 9.68 23.82 -29.03
CA ARG A 437 10.61 24.35 -28.02
C ARG A 437 10.41 25.84 -27.73
N THR A 438 9.72 26.63 -28.56
CA THR A 438 9.43 28.03 -28.24
C THR A 438 8.06 28.23 -27.56
N VAL A 439 7.34 27.15 -27.28
CA VAL A 439 6.08 27.19 -26.53
C VAL A 439 6.35 27.02 -25.04
N ASP A 440 5.82 27.94 -24.25
CA ASP A 440 5.85 27.88 -22.78
C ASP A 440 4.53 27.30 -22.26
N CYS A 441 4.61 26.13 -21.64
CA CYS A 441 3.50 25.42 -21.03
C CYS A 441 3.60 25.39 -19.50
N GLY A 442 4.42 26.27 -18.91
CA GLY A 442 4.62 26.36 -17.47
C GLY A 442 4.09 27.63 -16.81
N THR A 443 3.89 28.70 -17.59
CA THR A 443 3.42 29.99 -17.04
C THR A 443 1.92 30.01 -16.73
N LEU A 444 1.10 29.41 -17.60
CA LEU A 444 -0.36 29.48 -17.46
C LEU A 444 -0.87 28.38 -16.54
N THR A 445 -1.69 28.77 -15.55
CA THR A 445 -2.39 27.84 -14.66
C THR A 445 -3.83 27.66 -15.14
N PRO A 446 -4.28 26.42 -15.41
CA PRO A 446 -5.63 26.20 -15.89
C PRO A 446 -6.67 26.39 -14.76
N PRO A 447 -7.90 26.83 -15.06
CA PRO A 447 -8.91 27.14 -14.03
C PRO A 447 -9.32 25.96 -13.13
N ASP A 448 -9.20 24.73 -13.64
CA ASP A 448 -9.50 23.49 -12.93
C ASP A 448 -8.36 23.00 -12.01
N ALA A 449 -7.19 23.65 -12.05
CA ALA A 449 -6.07 23.39 -11.15
C ALA A 449 -5.59 24.68 -10.45
N PRO A 450 -6.45 25.37 -9.68
CA PRO A 450 -6.16 26.70 -9.12
C PRO A 450 -5.00 26.71 -8.10
N HIS A 451 -4.61 25.54 -7.58
CA HIS A 451 -3.51 25.39 -6.63
C HIS A 451 -2.19 24.95 -7.27
N GLN A 452 -2.18 24.70 -8.58
CA GLN A 452 -0.98 24.32 -9.31
C GLN A 452 0.05 25.45 -9.25
N VAL A 453 1.30 25.11 -8.94
CA VAL A 453 2.39 26.10 -8.88
C VAL A 453 2.96 26.28 -10.29
N PRO A 454 2.85 27.48 -10.90
CA PRO A 454 3.40 27.72 -12.24
C PRO A 454 4.92 27.67 -12.22
N VAL A 455 5.50 27.25 -13.34
CA VAL A 455 6.95 27.21 -13.58
C VAL A 455 7.25 27.93 -14.89
N PRO A 456 7.35 29.28 -14.89
CA PRO A 456 7.47 30.04 -16.12
C PRO A 456 8.63 29.59 -17.00
N GLY A 457 8.36 29.39 -18.29
CA GLY A 457 9.34 28.92 -19.27
C GLY A 457 9.53 27.41 -19.32
N ALA A 458 8.77 26.62 -18.56
CA ALA A 458 8.71 25.17 -18.78
C ALA A 458 8.12 24.87 -20.16
N ARG A 459 8.76 23.96 -20.90
CA ARG A 459 8.43 23.65 -22.31
C ARG A 459 7.89 22.24 -22.43
N ILE A 460 7.28 21.94 -23.58
CA ILE A 460 6.95 20.57 -24.01
C ILE A 460 8.27 19.78 -24.14
N PRO A 461 8.52 18.75 -23.32
CA PRO A 461 9.75 17.97 -23.41
C PRO A 461 9.63 16.87 -24.47
N THR A 462 10.77 16.35 -24.89
CA THR A 462 10.87 15.09 -25.60
C THR A 462 10.75 13.91 -24.64
N LEU A 463 10.35 12.74 -25.14
CA LEU A 463 10.34 11.52 -24.32
C LEU A 463 11.74 11.17 -23.80
N ASP A 464 12.78 11.39 -24.61
CA ASP A 464 14.18 11.12 -24.22
C ASP A 464 14.59 11.99 -23.02
N GLU A 465 14.21 13.27 -23.00
CA GLU A 465 14.48 14.17 -21.86
C GLU A 465 13.78 13.69 -20.57
N VAL A 466 12.57 13.13 -20.65
CA VAL A 466 11.87 12.53 -19.50
C VAL A 466 12.58 11.26 -19.02
N LEU A 467 12.99 10.37 -19.93
CA LEU A 467 13.72 9.14 -19.60
C LEU A 467 15.09 9.44 -18.97
N ASP A 468 15.78 10.47 -19.46
CA ASP A 468 17.04 10.95 -18.90
C ASP A 468 16.86 11.56 -17.51
N LEU A 469 15.77 12.31 -17.28
CA LEU A 469 15.41 12.82 -15.95
C LEU A 469 15.17 11.68 -14.96
N VAL A 470 14.41 10.64 -15.34
CA VAL A 470 14.17 9.47 -14.49
C VAL A 470 15.49 8.76 -14.17
N ARG A 471 16.37 8.58 -15.15
CA ARG A 471 17.70 7.99 -14.92
C ARG A 471 18.56 8.84 -13.98
N ALA A 472 18.56 10.16 -14.18
CA ALA A 472 19.33 11.10 -13.36
C ALA A 472 18.85 11.18 -11.91
N SER A 473 17.56 10.89 -11.66
CA SER A 473 17.00 10.86 -10.31
C SER A 473 17.55 9.73 -9.42
N GLY A 474 18.16 8.69 -10.01
CA GLY A 474 18.61 7.49 -9.29
C GLY A 474 17.47 6.58 -8.80
N ARG A 475 16.21 6.90 -9.11
CA ARG A 475 15.02 6.10 -8.77
C ARG A 475 14.87 4.95 -9.76
N ASP A 476 15.53 3.82 -9.49
CA ASP A 476 15.41 2.61 -10.32
C ASP A 476 14.10 1.84 -10.12
N ASP A 477 13.34 2.20 -9.09
CA ASP A 477 12.05 1.64 -8.72
C ASP A 477 10.87 2.24 -9.50
N VAL A 478 11.01 3.47 -10.02
CA VAL A 478 9.91 4.20 -10.68
C VAL A 478 9.61 3.62 -12.07
N ARG A 479 8.33 3.43 -12.37
CA ARG A 479 7.83 2.99 -13.68
C ARG A 479 7.32 4.18 -14.50
N LEU A 480 7.11 3.97 -15.79
CA LEU A 480 6.41 4.92 -16.65
C LEU A 480 5.19 4.25 -17.30
N ASN A 481 4.05 4.93 -17.29
CA ASN A 481 2.86 4.55 -18.02
C ASN A 481 2.64 5.57 -19.14
N ILE A 482 2.94 5.18 -20.39
CA ILE A 482 3.06 6.10 -21.51
C ILE A 482 1.85 5.95 -22.44
N GLU A 483 1.05 7.00 -22.58
CA GLU A 483 -0.09 7.05 -23.48
C GLU A 483 0.32 7.47 -24.89
N THR A 484 -0.18 6.77 -25.92
CA THR A 484 -0.17 7.31 -27.29
C THR A 484 -1.47 8.06 -27.57
N LYS A 485 -1.39 9.36 -27.80
CA LYS A 485 -2.54 10.21 -28.14
C LYS A 485 -2.81 10.21 -29.63
N ILE A 486 -3.63 9.28 -30.06
CA ILE A 486 -3.97 9.03 -31.46
C ILE A 486 -5.43 8.65 -31.63
N SER A 487 -6.02 8.98 -32.77
CA SER A 487 -7.37 8.60 -33.14
C SER A 487 -7.39 7.57 -34.29
N PRO A 488 -8.34 6.62 -34.28
CA PRO A 488 -8.59 5.75 -35.42
C PRO A 488 -9.40 6.39 -36.55
N LEU A 489 -9.95 7.58 -36.34
CA LEU A 489 -10.94 8.19 -37.24
C LEU A 489 -10.43 9.38 -38.03
N VAL A 490 -9.35 10.01 -37.59
CA VAL A 490 -8.77 11.18 -38.26
C VAL A 490 -7.26 11.03 -38.38
N ALA A 491 -6.71 11.62 -39.45
CA ALA A 491 -5.30 11.58 -39.78
C ALA A 491 -4.59 12.86 -39.31
N ASP A 492 -4.69 13.15 -38.02
CA ASP A 492 -4.16 14.35 -37.38
C ASP A 492 -3.04 14.02 -36.36
N THR A 493 -2.34 12.92 -36.62
CA THR A 493 -1.17 12.44 -35.89
C THR A 493 -0.30 11.62 -36.85
N ALA A 494 0.93 11.29 -36.46
CA ALA A 494 1.71 10.31 -37.20
C ALA A 494 0.96 8.95 -37.30
N PRO A 495 1.07 8.21 -38.43
CA PRO A 495 0.38 6.94 -38.58
C PRO A 495 0.66 5.98 -37.42
N TYR A 496 -0.36 5.33 -36.85
CA TYR A 496 -0.22 4.56 -35.61
C TYR A 496 0.94 3.55 -35.64
N ARG A 497 1.18 2.88 -36.77
CA ARG A 497 2.30 1.92 -36.90
C ARG A 497 3.66 2.57 -36.78
N GLU A 498 3.81 3.78 -37.30
CA GLU A 498 5.04 4.55 -37.18
C GLU A 498 5.20 5.04 -35.75
N PHE A 499 4.16 5.66 -35.19
CA PHE A 499 4.17 6.17 -33.82
C PHE A 499 4.50 5.05 -32.82
N THR A 500 3.74 3.95 -32.82
CA THR A 500 4.00 2.82 -31.91
C THR A 500 5.43 2.26 -32.08
N ARG A 501 5.95 2.18 -33.31
CA ARG A 501 7.32 1.70 -33.54
C ARG A 501 8.38 2.66 -33.02
N LYS A 502 8.19 3.97 -33.18
CA LYS A 502 9.07 4.99 -32.60
C LYS A 502 9.08 4.86 -31.07
N LEU A 503 7.91 4.76 -30.45
CA LEU A 503 7.79 4.62 -29.00
C LEU A 503 8.47 3.35 -28.47
N VAL A 504 8.18 2.19 -29.07
CA VAL A 504 8.82 0.92 -28.66
C VAL A 504 10.34 0.98 -28.81
N ARG A 505 10.86 1.57 -29.90
CA ARG A 505 12.30 1.74 -30.09
C ARG A 505 12.93 2.66 -29.06
N ALA A 506 12.30 3.79 -28.73
CA ALA A 506 12.79 4.70 -27.70
C ALA A 506 12.90 3.99 -26.33
N VAL A 507 11.86 3.24 -25.95
CA VAL A 507 11.85 2.44 -24.72
C VAL A 507 12.96 1.37 -24.71
N GLU A 508 13.16 0.68 -25.83
CA GLU A 508 14.20 -0.34 -25.98
C GLU A 508 15.61 0.26 -25.90
N GLN A 509 15.86 1.35 -26.62
CA GLN A 509 17.15 2.03 -26.66
C GLN A 509 17.52 2.63 -25.30
N ALA A 510 16.54 3.16 -24.57
CA ALA A 510 16.76 3.70 -23.23
C ALA A 510 16.98 2.62 -22.15
N GLY A 511 16.70 1.34 -22.45
CA GLY A 511 16.80 0.23 -21.50
C GLY A 511 15.61 0.11 -20.53
N PHE A 512 14.46 0.70 -20.86
CA PHE A 512 13.31 0.83 -19.97
C PHE A 512 12.23 -0.26 -20.14
N VAL A 513 12.51 -1.32 -20.92
CA VAL A 513 11.52 -2.36 -21.29
C VAL A 513 10.77 -2.96 -20.10
N SER A 514 11.43 -3.18 -18.95
CA SER A 514 10.81 -3.74 -17.75
C SER A 514 10.11 -2.71 -16.86
N ARG A 515 10.30 -1.41 -17.13
CA ARG A 515 9.79 -0.29 -16.32
C ARG A 515 8.68 0.49 -17.03
N VAL A 516 8.39 0.19 -18.29
CA VAL A 516 7.38 0.89 -19.10
C VAL A 516 6.15 0.02 -19.35
N THR A 517 4.98 0.61 -19.16
CA THR A 517 3.74 0.18 -19.79
C THR A 517 3.34 1.18 -20.87
N ILE A 518 2.80 0.68 -21.99
CA ILE A 518 2.22 1.53 -23.03
C ILE A 518 0.70 1.43 -22.95
N GLN A 519 0.03 2.57 -22.80
CA GLN A 519 -1.42 2.68 -22.74
C GLN A 519 -1.98 3.42 -23.95
N SER A 520 -3.24 3.15 -24.31
CA SER A 520 -3.94 3.92 -25.34
C SER A 520 -5.44 3.62 -25.35
N PHE A 521 -6.25 4.62 -25.71
CA PHE A 521 -7.64 4.41 -26.15
C PHE A 521 -7.72 3.73 -27.51
N ASP A 522 -6.76 3.99 -28.41
CA ASP A 522 -6.66 3.29 -29.68
C ASP A 522 -5.90 1.98 -29.50
N TRP A 523 -6.65 0.89 -29.33
CA TRP A 523 -6.08 -0.43 -29.07
C TRP A 523 -5.29 -0.99 -30.26
N ARG A 524 -5.26 -0.32 -31.42
CA ARG A 524 -4.33 -0.66 -32.51
C ARG A 524 -2.89 -0.47 -32.03
N THR A 525 -2.62 0.51 -31.16
CA THR A 525 -1.34 0.65 -30.46
C THR A 525 -1.05 -0.59 -29.63
N ILE A 526 -1.97 -1.01 -28.76
CA ILE A 526 -1.81 -2.17 -27.86
C ILE A 526 -1.44 -3.42 -28.67
N THR A 527 -2.28 -3.76 -29.66
CA THR A 527 -2.06 -4.96 -30.49
C THR A 527 -0.76 -4.88 -31.27
N HIS A 528 -0.30 -3.68 -31.66
CA HIS A 528 0.95 -3.51 -32.36
C HIS A 528 2.18 -3.59 -31.44
N VAL A 529 2.14 -3.01 -30.23
CA VAL A 529 3.18 -3.18 -29.20
C VAL A 529 3.41 -4.66 -28.93
N ARG A 530 2.34 -5.44 -28.76
CA ARG A 530 2.42 -6.90 -28.56
C ARG A 530 3.12 -7.63 -29.70
N LYS A 531 3.01 -7.14 -30.95
CA LYS A 531 3.72 -7.71 -32.11
C LYS A 531 5.19 -7.30 -32.15
N LEU A 532 5.52 -6.10 -31.70
CA LEU A 532 6.87 -5.56 -31.71
C LEU A 532 7.72 -6.12 -30.56
N ASN A 533 7.20 -6.06 -29.32
CA ASN A 533 7.90 -6.55 -28.14
C ASN A 533 6.92 -6.96 -27.02
N ARG A 534 6.81 -8.28 -26.80
CA ARG A 534 5.89 -8.85 -25.80
C ARG A 534 6.33 -8.65 -24.34
N ARG A 535 7.53 -8.13 -24.09
CA ARG A 535 8.03 -7.84 -22.73
C ARG A 535 7.52 -6.50 -22.20
N ILE A 536 7.14 -5.58 -23.09
CA ILE A 536 6.54 -4.31 -22.70
C ILE A 536 5.10 -4.57 -22.27
N GLY A 537 4.74 -4.11 -21.07
CA GLY A 537 3.37 -4.20 -20.56
C GLY A 537 2.44 -3.29 -21.36
N THR A 538 1.15 -3.65 -21.45
CA THR A 538 0.18 -2.83 -22.19
C THR A 538 -1.10 -2.65 -21.39
N VAL A 539 -1.67 -1.45 -21.49
CA VAL A 539 -2.87 -1.04 -20.77
C VAL A 539 -3.96 -0.68 -21.76
N ALA A 540 -5.14 -1.27 -21.59
CA ALA A 540 -6.34 -0.87 -22.30
C ALA A 540 -7.00 0.28 -21.56
N LEU A 541 -6.95 1.50 -22.12
CA LEU A 541 -7.76 2.61 -21.64
C LEU A 541 -9.21 2.39 -22.09
N VAL A 542 -10.13 2.69 -21.17
CA VAL A 542 -11.56 2.48 -21.35
C VAL A 542 -12.32 3.69 -20.82
N TRP A 543 -13.05 4.35 -21.70
CA TRP A 543 -14.08 5.32 -21.35
C TRP A 543 -15.44 4.64 -21.19
N GLN A 544 -16.05 4.71 -20.01
CA GLN A 544 -17.33 4.16 -19.60
C GLN A 544 -18.27 5.30 -19.23
N TYR A 545 -19.21 5.63 -20.13
CA TYR A 545 -20.33 6.55 -19.88
C TYR A 545 -21.61 6.04 -20.55
N GLY A 546 -22.71 6.73 -20.26
CA GLY A 546 -24.03 6.44 -20.79
C GLY A 546 -24.22 6.84 -22.27
N PRO A 547 -25.41 6.57 -22.82
CA PRO A 547 -25.73 6.79 -24.23
C PRO A 547 -25.60 8.24 -24.72
N ALA A 548 -25.79 9.22 -23.83
CA ALA A 548 -25.81 10.63 -24.21
C ALA A 548 -24.40 11.18 -24.50
N GLU A 549 -23.40 10.66 -23.79
CA GLU A 549 -21.98 11.02 -23.92
C GLU A 549 -21.23 10.14 -24.94
N CYS A 550 -21.84 9.02 -25.33
CA CYS A 550 -21.34 8.08 -26.33
C CYS A 550 -22.23 8.09 -27.59
N ALA A 551 -22.46 9.29 -28.13
CA ALA A 551 -23.42 9.50 -29.22
C ALA A 551 -22.83 9.25 -30.60
N GLY A 552 -21.50 9.37 -30.77
CA GLY A 552 -20.81 9.22 -32.04
C GLY A 552 -19.57 8.34 -31.95
N LEU A 553 -19.16 7.81 -33.11
CA LEU A 553 -17.93 7.00 -33.23
C LEU A 553 -16.66 7.76 -32.83
N ALA A 554 -16.69 9.09 -32.95
CA ALA A 554 -15.59 9.97 -32.57
C ALA A 554 -15.38 10.04 -31.05
N ASP A 555 -16.40 9.70 -30.26
CA ASP A 555 -16.28 9.65 -28.82
C ASP A 555 -15.43 8.43 -28.45
N GLU A 556 -14.52 8.59 -27.49
CA GLU A 556 -13.56 7.54 -27.08
C GLU A 556 -14.22 6.36 -26.34
N CYS A 557 -15.54 6.20 -26.46
CA CYS A 557 -16.35 5.17 -25.83
C CYS A 557 -15.84 3.78 -26.24
N SER A 558 -15.06 3.20 -25.34
CA SER A 558 -14.02 2.27 -25.76
C SER A 558 -14.53 0.85 -25.99
N LEU A 559 -15.84 0.60 -25.89
CA LEU A 559 -16.42 -0.74 -26.02
C LEU A 559 -17.69 -0.71 -26.86
N ARG A 560 -18.69 0.08 -26.43
CA ARG A 560 -19.96 0.27 -27.12
C ARG A 560 -19.88 1.54 -27.95
N ALA A 561 -19.34 1.39 -29.16
CA ALA A 561 -19.10 2.48 -30.13
C ALA A 561 -20.29 3.44 -30.27
N VAL A 562 -21.49 2.85 -30.32
CA VAL A 562 -22.79 3.50 -30.12
C VAL A 562 -23.52 2.64 -29.11
N TYR A 563 -24.06 3.27 -28.07
CA TYR A 563 -24.67 2.55 -26.97
C TYR A 563 -25.88 1.72 -27.47
N ASP A 564 -25.92 0.45 -27.10
CA ASP A 564 -26.97 -0.52 -27.45
C ASP A 564 -27.24 -0.77 -28.96
N ASP A 565 -26.33 -0.38 -29.85
CA ASP A 565 -26.36 -0.78 -31.27
C ASP A 565 -25.34 -1.91 -31.55
N PRO A 566 -25.79 -3.18 -31.65
CA PRO A 566 -24.90 -4.32 -31.89
C PRO A 566 -24.33 -4.40 -33.32
N THR A 567 -24.77 -3.53 -34.23
CA THR A 567 -24.26 -3.49 -35.61
C THR A 567 -22.99 -2.65 -35.73
N VAL A 568 -22.74 -1.78 -34.75
CA VAL A 568 -21.61 -0.84 -34.76
C VAL A 568 -20.47 -1.37 -33.91
N LYS A 569 -19.32 -1.58 -34.56
CA LYS A 569 -18.07 -1.97 -33.89
C LYS A 569 -17.24 -0.75 -33.55
N SER A 570 -16.62 -0.74 -32.38
CA SER A 570 -15.78 0.38 -31.98
C SER A 570 -14.52 0.44 -32.84
N PRO A 571 -14.21 1.57 -33.48
CA PRO A 571 -12.96 1.75 -34.19
C PRO A 571 -11.76 1.79 -33.23
N TRP A 572 -12.00 2.07 -31.95
CA TRP A 572 -11.02 2.17 -30.88
C TRP A 572 -10.50 0.82 -30.37
N THR A 573 -11.23 -0.28 -30.57
CA THR A 573 -10.88 -1.61 -30.05
C THR A 573 -10.03 -2.45 -31.02
N ALA A 574 -9.39 -1.82 -32.01
CA ALA A 574 -8.62 -2.51 -33.06
C ALA A 574 -9.42 -3.60 -33.82
N GLY A 575 -10.73 -3.40 -33.96
CA GLY A 575 -11.63 -4.35 -34.63
C GLY A 575 -12.15 -5.48 -33.74
N LEU A 576 -11.83 -5.49 -32.44
CA LEU A 576 -12.44 -6.41 -31.49
C LEU A 576 -13.89 -6.00 -31.20
N ASP A 577 -14.80 -6.97 -31.30
CA ASP A 577 -16.23 -6.72 -31.28
C ASP A 577 -16.81 -6.91 -29.87
N TRP A 578 -17.09 -5.81 -29.17
CA TRP A 578 -17.73 -5.86 -27.84
C TRP A 578 -18.98 -6.76 -27.84
N TRP A 579 -19.77 -6.75 -28.90
CA TRP A 579 -21.06 -7.47 -28.95
C TRP A 579 -20.91 -8.99 -29.01
N GLN A 580 -19.73 -9.48 -29.45
CA GLN A 580 -19.37 -10.89 -29.40
C GLN A 580 -18.82 -11.30 -28.03
N HIS A 581 -18.13 -10.39 -27.34
CA HIS A 581 -17.51 -10.68 -26.04
C HIS A 581 -18.49 -10.48 -24.87
N ARG A 582 -19.21 -9.36 -24.86
CA ARG A 582 -20.10 -8.85 -23.79
C ARG A 582 -19.51 -8.97 -22.40
N ASP A 583 -18.19 -8.84 -22.33
CA ASP A 583 -17.39 -9.06 -21.13
C ASP A 583 -16.08 -8.29 -21.31
N LEU A 584 -15.87 -7.31 -20.44
CA LEU A 584 -14.70 -6.43 -20.54
C LEU A 584 -13.40 -7.21 -20.38
N GLY A 585 -13.35 -8.16 -19.43
CA GLY A 585 -12.16 -8.95 -19.19
C GLY A 585 -11.78 -9.81 -20.39
N LYS A 586 -12.76 -10.44 -21.06
CA LYS A 586 -12.51 -11.19 -22.31
C LYS A 586 -12.00 -10.28 -23.42
N LEU A 587 -12.62 -9.11 -23.59
CA LEU A 587 -12.26 -8.17 -24.65
C LEU A 587 -10.83 -7.61 -24.45
N VAL A 588 -10.49 -7.19 -23.23
CA VAL A 588 -9.14 -6.71 -22.87
C VAL A 588 -8.10 -7.83 -23.03
N ARG A 589 -8.41 -9.05 -22.63
CA ARG A 589 -7.50 -10.20 -22.86
C ARG A 589 -7.31 -10.50 -24.34
N ALA A 590 -8.34 -10.31 -25.17
CA ALA A 590 -8.25 -10.48 -26.61
C ALA A 590 -7.36 -9.42 -27.29
N SER A 591 -7.30 -8.19 -26.75
CA SER A 591 -6.37 -7.16 -27.25
C SER A 591 -4.91 -7.46 -26.91
N GLY A 592 -4.69 -8.30 -25.89
CA GLY A 592 -3.38 -8.66 -25.38
C GLY A 592 -2.87 -7.73 -24.27
N ALA A 593 -3.69 -6.79 -23.81
CA ALA A 593 -3.41 -5.98 -22.64
C ALA A 593 -3.36 -6.81 -21.36
N THR A 594 -2.53 -6.35 -20.41
CA THR A 594 -2.35 -6.97 -19.08
C THR A 594 -3.02 -6.17 -17.99
N THR A 595 -3.40 -4.93 -18.29
CA THR A 595 -4.04 -3.99 -17.37
C THR A 595 -5.25 -3.39 -18.08
N VAL A 596 -6.32 -3.18 -17.34
CA VAL A 596 -7.42 -2.30 -17.75
C VAL A 596 -7.37 -1.04 -16.90
N SER A 597 -7.44 0.10 -17.57
CA SER A 597 -7.52 1.41 -16.96
C SER A 597 -8.83 2.03 -17.42
N ALA A 598 -9.75 2.27 -16.51
CA ALA A 598 -11.06 2.82 -16.82
C ALA A 598 -11.27 4.15 -16.11
N ASN A 599 -11.94 5.09 -16.76
CA ASN A 599 -12.41 6.29 -16.09
C ASN A 599 -13.40 5.85 -15.01
N TRP A 600 -13.05 5.99 -13.74
CA TRP A 600 -13.82 5.33 -12.69
C TRP A 600 -14.79 6.29 -12.03
N GLN A 601 -16.08 6.08 -12.31
CA GLN A 601 -17.17 6.72 -11.58
C GLN A 601 -17.73 5.68 -10.60
N VAL A 602 -17.42 5.82 -9.32
CA VAL A 602 -17.81 4.84 -8.28
C VAL A 602 -19.29 4.96 -7.97
N HIS A 603 -20.07 3.86 -8.07
CA HIS A 603 -21.49 3.84 -7.71
C HIS A 603 -21.70 4.30 -6.27
N ASP A 604 -22.09 5.57 -6.09
CA ASP A 604 -22.52 6.11 -4.82
C ASP A 604 -24.02 6.42 -4.90
N PRO A 605 -24.89 5.54 -4.37
CA PRO A 605 -26.33 5.77 -4.37
C PRO A 605 -26.76 6.94 -3.49
N ALA A 606 -25.86 7.48 -2.65
CA ALA A 606 -26.08 8.67 -1.84
C ALA A 606 -25.46 9.95 -2.45
N GLN A 607 -24.72 9.85 -3.56
CA GLN A 607 -24.18 11.03 -4.24
C GLN A 607 -25.31 11.83 -4.90
N GLY A 608 -25.26 13.15 -4.77
CA GLY A 608 -26.23 14.05 -5.38
C GLY A 608 -26.11 14.07 -6.91
N THR A 609 -27.12 14.62 -7.57
CA THR A 609 -27.02 14.94 -9.00
C THR A 609 -26.52 16.37 -9.17
N VAL A 610 -25.34 16.54 -9.78
CA VAL A 610 -24.78 17.86 -10.11
C VAL A 610 -24.95 18.11 -11.61
N PRO A 611 -25.85 19.03 -12.00
CA PRO A 611 -25.96 19.45 -13.39
C PRO A 611 -24.78 20.38 -13.73
N SER A 612 -23.97 20.00 -14.71
CA SER A 612 -22.88 20.82 -15.25
C SER A 612 -22.91 20.87 -16.78
N ALA A 613 -22.58 22.04 -17.35
CA ALA A 613 -22.39 22.21 -18.78
C ALA A 613 -21.08 21.57 -19.24
N ASP A 614 -20.04 21.64 -18.41
CA ASP A 614 -18.85 20.80 -18.53
C ASP A 614 -19.22 19.38 -18.12
N TRP A 615 -19.19 18.49 -19.10
CA TRP A 615 -19.61 17.12 -18.95
C TRP A 615 -18.70 16.32 -18.00
N TYR A 616 -17.43 16.72 -17.85
CA TYR A 616 -16.48 16.10 -16.91
C TYR A 616 -16.90 16.30 -15.45
N LEU A 617 -17.61 17.40 -15.16
CA LEU A 617 -18.02 17.80 -13.82
C LEU A 617 -19.46 17.38 -13.48
N ARG A 618 -20.12 16.58 -14.33
CA ARG A 618 -21.48 16.08 -14.05
C ARG A 618 -21.41 14.92 -13.05
N GLU A 619 -22.29 14.97 -12.05
CA GLU A 619 -22.48 13.88 -11.08
C GLU A 619 -23.89 13.30 -11.26
N ASN A 620 -23.99 11.99 -11.51
CA ASN A 620 -25.26 11.29 -11.56
C ASN A 620 -25.05 9.81 -11.18
N PRO A 621 -25.62 9.31 -10.07
CA PRO A 621 -25.44 7.93 -9.62
C PRO A 621 -25.73 6.86 -10.69
N ALA A 622 -26.58 7.15 -11.68
CA ALA A 622 -26.87 6.24 -12.79
C ALA A 622 -25.69 6.00 -13.75
N TYR A 623 -24.67 6.87 -13.74
CA TYR A 623 -23.46 6.73 -14.57
C TYR A 623 -22.27 6.17 -13.81
N HIS A 624 -22.41 6.05 -12.49
CA HIS A 624 -21.35 5.59 -11.65
C HIS A 624 -21.32 4.05 -11.63
N HIS A 625 -20.64 3.44 -12.58
CA HIS A 625 -20.37 2.00 -12.61
C HIS A 625 -18.90 1.74 -12.93
N GLY A 626 -18.22 1.04 -12.03
CA GLY A 626 -16.90 0.48 -12.27
C GLY A 626 -17.00 -0.99 -12.67
N PRO A 627 -16.06 -1.54 -13.45
CA PRO A 627 -16.03 -2.97 -13.70
C PRO A 627 -15.77 -3.76 -12.42
N ASP A 628 -16.27 -5.00 -12.38
CA ASP A 628 -16.10 -5.91 -11.26
C ASP A 628 -14.61 -6.30 -11.08
N VAL A 629 -13.92 -5.57 -10.19
CA VAL A 629 -12.47 -5.70 -9.93
C VAL A 629 -12.08 -7.14 -9.59
N PRO A 630 -12.74 -7.80 -8.61
CA PRO A 630 -12.42 -9.19 -8.30
C PRO A 630 -12.56 -10.15 -9.49
N THR A 631 -13.54 -9.96 -10.37
CA THR A 631 -13.67 -10.78 -11.58
C THR A 631 -12.53 -10.50 -12.57
N LEU A 632 -12.20 -9.24 -12.83
CA LEU A 632 -11.08 -8.87 -13.70
C LEU A 632 -9.75 -9.48 -13.23
N GLN A 633 -9.47 -9.41 -11.93
CA GLN A 633 -8.26 -9.95 -11.35
C GLN A 633 -8.25 -11.48 -11.32
N ARG A 634 -9.27 -12.12 -10.73
CA ARG A 634 -9.26 -13.58 -10.48
C ARG A 634 -9.57 -14.40 -11.71
N ARG A 635 -10.54 -13.98 -12.53
CA ARG A 635 -10.96 -14.73 -13.73
C ARG A 635 -10.07 -14.46 -14.93
N TYR A 636 -9.63 -13.21 -15.09
CA TYR A 636 -8.92 -12.79 -16.29
C TYR A 636 -7.43 -12.48 -16.06
N GLY A 637 -6.97 -12.41 -14.81
CA GLY A 637 -5.57 -12.10 -14.49
C GLY A 637 -5.17 -10.69 -14.92
N LEU A 638 -6.12 -9.76 -14.96
CA LEU A 638 -5.90 -8.37 -15.33
C LEU A 638 -5.63 -7.53 -14.10
N LYS A 639 -4.65 -6.62 -14.20
CA LYS A 639 -4.54 -5.51 -13.24
C LYS A 639 -5.61 -4.47 -13.54
N VAL A 640 -6.07 -3.78 -12.49
CA VAL A 640 -7.07 -2.71 -12.60
C VAL A 640 -6.50 -1.43 -12.01
N VAL A 641 -6.35 -0.39 -12.83
CA VAL A 641 -5.79 0.90 -12.42
C VAL A 641 -6.70 2.03 -12.93
N PRO A 642 -7.72 2.47 -12.18
CA PRO A 642 -8.59 3.57 -12.58
C PRO A 642 -7.88 4.91 -12.76
N TYR A 643 -8.50 5.78 -13.57
CA TYR A 643 -8.11 7.18 -13.78
C TYR A 643 -9.35 8.09 -13.90
N THR A 644 -9.23 9.42 -13.93
CA THR A 644 -8.28 10.12 -13.06
C THR A 644 -9.03 10.39 -11.76
N VAL A 645 -8.58 9.80 -10.66
CA VAL A 645 -9.31 9.86 -9.38
C VAL A 645 -8.63 10.88 -8.47
N ASN A 646 -9.32 11.98 -8.17
CA ASN A 646 -8.76 13.12 -7.42
C ASN A 646 -9.50 13.40 -6.10
N ASP A 647 -10.68 12.82 -5.90
CA ASP A 647 -11.44 12.97 -4.66
C ASP A 647 -11.04 11.87 -3.65
N PRO A 648 -10.74 12.20 -2.39
CA PRO A 648 -10.26 11.22 -1.41
C PRO A 648 -11.31 10.17 -1.03
N ALA A 649 -12.61 10.51 -1.06
CA ALA A 649 -13.67 9.54 -0.81
C ALA A 649 -13.81 8.56 -1.98
N VAL A 650 -13.67 9.03 -3.22
CA VAL A 650 -13.60 8.16 -4.41
C VAL A 650 -12.34 7.29 -4.37
N MET A 651 -11.17 7.84 -4.01
CA MET A 651 -9.92 7.08 -3.84
C MET A 651 -10.10 5.94 -2.83
N GLN A 652 -10.67 6.24 -1.65
CA GLN A 652 -10.95 5.23 -0.63
C GLN A 652 -11.86 4.13 -1.19
N ARG A 653 -12.96 4.51 -1.85
CA ARG A 653 -13.90 3.53 -2.40
C ARG A 653 -13.28 2.61 -3.44
N VAL A 654 -12.46 3.12 -4.37
CA VAL A 654 -11.81 2.24 -5.35
C VAL A 654 -10.72 1.37 -4.70
N ILE A 655 -10.05 1.85 -3.64
CA ILE A 655 -9.14 1.02 -2.84
C ILE A 655 -9.89 -0.14 -2.18
N ASP A 656 -11.09 0.11 -1.64
CA ASP A 656 -11.97 -0.88 -1.02
C ASP A 656 -12.46 -1.92 -2.05
N LEU A 657 -12.65 -1.51 -3.32
CA LEU A 657 -12.93 -2.44 -4.43
C LEU A 657 -11.75 -3.34 -4.79
N GLY A 658 -10.54 -3.04 -4.29
CA GLY A 658 -9.35 -3.86 -4.46
C GLY A 658 -8.51 -3.55 -5.72
N VAL A 659 -8.59 -2.33 -6.27
CA VAL A 659 -7.80 -1.94 -7.45
C VAL A 659 -6.28 -2.07 -7.21
N ASP A 660 -5.52 -2.34 -8.26
CA ASP A 660 -4.06 -2.50 -8.17
C ASP A 660 -3.33 -1.15 -8.03
N GLY A 661 -3.98 -0.04 -8.38
CA GLY A 661 -3.42 1.30 -8.29
C GLY A 661 -4.41 2.36 -8.71
N ILE A 662 -3.99 3.62 -8.69
CA ILE A 662 -4.80 4.77 -9.13
C ILE A 662 -3.91 5.74 -9.89
N ILE A 663 -4.44 6.27 -11.00
CA ILE A 663 -3.91 7.43 -11.71
C ILE A 663 -4.61 8.67 -11.18
N THR A 664 -3.84 9.66 -10.72
CA THR A 664 -4.36 10.86 -10.05
C THR A 664 -3.57 12.11 -10.43
N ASP A 665 -4.24 13.25 -10.49
CA ASP A 665 -3.61 14.56 -10.61
C ASP A 665 -2.88 14.96 -9.31
N ASP A 666 -3.34 14.48 -8.15
CA ASP A 666 -2.78 14.75 -6.83
C ASP A 666 -2.18 13.47 -6.20
N PRO A 667 -0.93 13.13 -6.56
CA PRO A 667 -0.26 11.95 -6.03
C PRO A 667 0.00 12.05 -4.52
N ARG A 668 0.06 13.26 -3.94
CA ARG A 668 0.28 13.43 -2.49
C ARG A 668 -0.96 13.00 -1.72
N LEU A 669 -2.13 13.46 -2.13
CA LEU A 669 -3.41 13.06 -1.56
C LEU A 669 -3.62 11.55 -1.68
N LEU A 670 -3.32 10.97 -2.85
CA LEU A 670 -3.40 9.53 -3.04
C LEU A 670 -2.44 8.76 -2.12
N VAL A 671 -1.23 9.26 -1.90
CA VAL A 671 -0.28 8.66 -0.94
C VAL A 671 -0.87 8.69 0.46
N GLU A 672 -1.47 9.79 0.91
CA GLU A 672 -2.12 9.86 2.23
C GLU A 672 -3.22 8.81 2.38
N VAL A 673 -4.10 8.67 1.38
CA VAL A 673 -5.16 7.65 1.39
C VAL A 673 -4.56 6.24 1.35
N ALA A 674 -3.54 5.99 0.54
CA ALA A 674 -2.87 4.69 0.47
C ALA A 674 -2.19 4.32 1.80
N VAL A 675 -1.53 5.27 2.46
CA VAL A 675 -0.90 5.08 3.78
C VAL A 675 -1.94 4.67 4.83
N ARG A 676 -3.10 5.33 4.88
CA ARG A 676 -4.22 4.97 5.79
C ARG A 676 -4.66 3.51 5.63
N ASN A 677 -4.61 3.01 4.40
CA ASN A 677 -5.02 1.65 4.04
C ASN A 677 -3.87 0.63 4.13
N GLY A 678 -2.71 1.01 4.68
CA GLY A 678 -1.56 0.12 4.79
C GLY A 678 -0.90 -0.19 3.45
N LEU A 679 -1.16 0.59 2.42
CA LEU A 679 -0.66 0.38 1.06
C LEU A 679 0.54 1.29 0.73
N ARG A 680 1.02 2.09 1.68
CA ARG A 680 2.26 2.87 1.55
C ARG A 680 2.94 3.09 2.89
#